data_AF-A0AAE7ABZ7-F1
#
_entry.id   AF-A0AAE7ABZ7-F1
#
_cell.length_a   1.000
_cell.length_b   1.000
_cell.length_c   1.000
_cell.angle_alpha   90.00
_cell.angle_beta   90.00
_cell.angle_gamma   90.00
#
_symmetry.space_group_name_H-M   'P 1'
#
loop_
_entity.id
_entity.type
_entity.pdbx_description
1 polymer ?
#
loop_
_entity_poly.entity_id
_entity_poly.type
_entity_poly.pdbx_seq_one_letter_code
_entity_poly.pdbx_strand_id
1 'polypeptide(L)'
;MSKADAFTQAGKTAVLQNIQGTLQFLQRFPPFNQMEHAHLAYLVEQCQLRFYAPGDSIIKPADGPVEHFYIVKQGRVVGERPHTAKGGTETTFEITTGECFPLAALLGERATRTEHLAAEDTFCLQLNKLAFIKLFALSNTFRDFALRGVSSLLDQVNQQVQQKAVETLGTQYSLNTRLGELAMRHPVTCSPTTPLREAVTLMHEQQVGSIVIVDEHKAPLGIFTLRDLRHVVAQGTNDFNEAIERHMTRAPFFLSPDHSAFDAAIAMTERHIAHVCLVKDQRLCGVVSERDLFSLQRVDLVHLARTIRSAQKVDNLVAMRGEIGQLVERMLAHGASSTQITHIITLLNDHTVCRVIELTLAEKGDPGIPFSWLCFGSEGRREQTLHTDQDNGILFEARDAAHAAEIRGKLLPIAQQINHSLALCGFTLCKGNIMAGNPELCLSRAEWARRFAAFIREATPENLLGSSIYFDLRVVWGDEQGCEQLRRGILDQVADNRLFQRMMAENALRNRPPVGRFREFVLARKNGEKATLDLKVQGLTPFVDGARLLALANGIEANNTQERFRQLVEKEIIDRLDGAAYEEAYHFIQQTRMQQHQLQTRENLPYSNRVDPDSLNHLDRRILRESLRQAQRLQSSLTLRYQL
;
A
#
# COMPACT_ATOMS: atom_id res chain seq x y z
N MET A 1 30.86 13.04 48.72
CA MET A 1 29.95 12.25 47.88
C MET A 1 28.52 12.58 48.27
N SER A 2 27.74 13.11 47.34
CA SER A 2 26.30 13.30 47.54
C SER A 2 25.62 11.93 47.72
N LYS A 3 24.41 11.89 48.31
CA LYS A 3 23.61 10.65 48.34
C LYS A 3 23.42 10.06 46.93
N ALA A 4 23.31 10.90 45.90
CA ALA A 4 23.20 10.47 44.51
C ALA A 4 24.48 9.76 44.01
N ASP A 5 25.67 10.21 44.43
CA ASP A 5 26.95 9.58 44.04
C ASP A 5 27.09 8.19 44.66
N ALA A 6 26.63 8.01 45.91
CA ALA A 6 26.67 6.73 46.60
C ALA A 6 25.74 5.69 45.96
N PHE A 7 24.52 6.08 45.58
CA PHE A 7 23.59 5.21 44.84
C PHE A 7 24.10 4.87 43.44
N THR A 8 24.72 5.83 42.76
CA THR A 8 25.34 5.63 41.44
C THR A 8 26.47 4.59 41.51
N GLN A 9 27.36 4.70 42.50
CA GLN A 9 28.44 3.75 42.71
C GLN A 9 27.91 2.33 43.04
N ALA A 10 26.89 2.23 43.90
CA ALA A 10 26.28 0.96 44.28
C ALA A 10 25.60 0.27 43.09
N GLY A 11 24.89 1.02 42.25
CA GLY A 11 24.22 0.50 41.05
C GLY A 11 25.21 -0.04 40.01
N LYS A 12 26.36 0.61 39.84
CA LYS A 12 27.43 0.14 38.95
C LYS A 12 28.11 -1.12 39.50
N THR A 13 28.41 -1.16 40.81
CA THR A 13 28.97 -2.34 41.48
C THR A 13 28.04 -3.55 41.37
N ALA A 14 26.72 -3.36 41.51
CA ALA A 14 25.74 -4.44 41.40
C ALA A 14 25.69 -5.07 39.99
N VAL A 15 25.85 -4.28 38.92
CA VAL A 15 25.95 -4.81 37.56
C VAL A 15 27.26 -5.57 37.36
N LEU A 16 28.39 -5.01 37.84
CA LEU A 16 29.72 -5.63 37.71
C LEU A 16 29.85 -6.94 38.50
N GLN A 17 29.18 -7.08 39.65
CA GLN A 17 29.14 -8.32 40.42
C GLN A 17 28.31 -9.43 39.74
N ASN A 18 27.43 -9.07 38.80
CA ASN A 18 26.56 -10.01 38.07
C ASN A 18 26.61 -9.79 36.55
N ILE A 19 27.82 -9.68 35.99
CA ILE A 19 28.04 -9.48 34.55
C ILE A 19 27.47 -10.66 33.76
N GLN A 20 27.79 -11.90 34.13
CA GLN A 20 27.32 -13.09 33.41
C GLN A 20 25.79 -13.21 33.42
N GLY A 21 25.13 -12.97 34.56
CA GLY A 21 23.66 -13.02 34.63
C GLY A 21 22.99 -11.88 33.85
N THR A 22 23.61 -10.69 33.83
CA THR A 22 23.12 -9.56 33.03
C THR A 22 23.30 -9.80 31.53
N LEU A 23 24.42 -10.39 31.11
CA LEU A 23 24.65 -10.82 29.71
C LEU A 23 23.62 -11.88 29.29
N GLN A 24 23.44 -12.93 30.09
CA GLN A 24 22.44 -13.98 29.80
C GLN A 24 21.01 -13.44 29.78
N PHE A 25 20.69 -12.48 30.64
CA PHE A 25 19.40 -11.79 30.62
C PHE A 25 19.22 -11.05 29.30
N LEU A 26 20.18 -10.19 28.92
CA LEU A 26 20.09 -9.39 27.69
C LEU A 26 20.00 -10.29 26.45
N GLN A 27 20.78 -11.36 26.39
CA GLN A 27 20.76 -12.33 25.28
C GLN A 27 19.41 -13.03 25.04
N ARG A 28 18.43 -12.89 25.95
CA ARG A 28 17.05 -13.37 25.72
C ARG A 28 16.20 -12.41 24.90
N PHE A 29 16.67 -11.19 24.69
CA PHE A 29 15.90 -10.11 24.06
C PHE A 29 16.68 -9.48 22.89
N PRO A 30 16.01 -9.13 21.78
CA PRO A 30 16.62 -8.34 20.74
C PRO A 30 16.81 -6.87 21.19
N PRO A 31 17.80 -6.16 20.62
CA PRO A 31 18.79 -6.63 19.64
C PRO A 31 19.94 -7.43 20.27
N PHE A 32 20.00 -7.52 21.60
CA PHE A 32 21.14 -8.01 22.35
C PHE A 32 21.47 -9.48 22.06
N ASN A 33 20.47 -10.30 21.74
CA ASN A 33 20.63 -11.69 21.32
C ASN A 33 21.39 -11.87 19.99
N GLN A 34 21.52 -10.80 19.19
CA GLN A 34 22.19 -10.78 17.90
C GLN A 34 23.44 -9.87 17.91
N MET A 35 23.77 -9.27 19.06
CA MET A 35 24.96 -8.45 19.20
C MET A 35 26.19 -9.33 19.41
N GLU A 36 27.30 -8.95 18.79
CA GLU A 36 28.59 -9.55 19.11
C GLU A 36 28.90 -9.42 20.60
N HIS A 37 29.52 -10.46 21.16
CA HIS A 37 29.76 -10.56 22.59
C HIS A 37 30.55 -9.36 23.15
N ALA A 38 31.51 -8.83 22.39
CA ALA A 38 32.30 -7.66 22.79
C ALA A 38 31.45 -6.38 22.93
N HIS A 39 30.49 -6.17 22.03
CA HIS A 39 29.57 -5.03 22.09
C HIS A 39 28.61 -5.14 23.26
N LEU A 40 28.11 -6.34 23.52
CA LEU A 40 27.22 -6.60 24.65
C LEU A 40 27.95 -6.46 25.98
N ALA A 41 29.20 -6.93 26.07
CA ALA A 41 30.06 -6.72 27.24
C ALA A 41 30.28 -5.23 27.51
N TYR A 42 30.59 -4.44 26.48
CA TYR A 42 30.70 -2.99 26.62
C TYR A 42 29.42 -2.34 27.16
N LEU A 43 28.24 -2.72 26.65
CA LEU A 43 26.97 -2.24 27.18
C LEU A 43 26.80 -2.57 28.67
N VAL A 44 27.11 -3.80 29.08
CA VAL A 44 26.97 -4.22 30.49
C VAL A 44 27.93 -3.46 31.39
N GLU A 45 29.17 -3.24 30.97
CA GLU A 45 30.18 -2.49 31.74
C GLU A 45 29.84 -1.01 31.94
N GLN A 46 29.12 -0.43 30.98
CA GLN A 46 28.71 0.98 31.02
C GLN A 46 27.32 1.20 31.63
N CYS A 47 26.57 0.13 31.85
CA CYS A 47 25.25 0.19 32.47
C CYS A 47 25.34 0.30 34.00
N GLN A 48 24.36 0.96 34.59
CA GLN A 48 24.09 0.94 36.03
C GLN A 48 22.69 0.43 36.29
N LEU A 49 22.49 -0.34 37.36
CA LEU A 49 21.16 -0.78 37.77
C LEU A 49 20.50 0.31 38.62
N ARG A 50 19.28 0.69 38.28
CA ARG A 50 18.49 1.69 39.00
C ARG A 50 17.10 1.16 39.33
N PHE A 51 16.68 1.38 40.58
CA PHE A 51 15.37 1.02 41.09
C PHE A 51 14.43 2.23 41.08
N TYR A 52 13.16 1.97 40.77
CA TYR A 52 12.05 2.92 40.82
C TYR A 52 10.86 2.23 41.48
N ALA A 53 10.29 2.87 42.51
CA ALA A 53 9.10 2.41 43.19
C ALA A 53 7.83 2.72 42.36
N PRO A 54 6.70 2.04 42.62
CA PRO A 54 5.44 2.32 41.92
C PRO A 54 5.04 3.80 42.04
N GLY A 55 4.78 4.44 40.91
CA GLY A 55 4.47 5.86 40.78
C GLY A 55 5.69 6.77 40.55
N ASP A 56 6.92 6.26 40.68
CA ASP A 56 8.12 7.07 40.45
C ASP A 56 8.24 7.49 38.99
N SER A 57 8.52 8.78 38.77
CA SER A 57 8.84 9.33 37.45
C SER A 57 10.28 8.98 37.08
N ILE A 58 10.42 8.23 35.98
CA ILE A 58 11.71 7.80 35.43
C ILE A 58 12.26 8.88 34.50
N ILE A 59 11.41 9.41 33.62
CA ILE A 59 11.73 10.54 32.74
C ILE A 59 10.46 11.27 32.31
N LYS A 60 10.49 12.61 32.31
CA LYS A 60 9.34 13.45 31.95
C LYS A 60 9.71 14.57 30.97
N PRO A 61 8.74 15.12 30.22
CA PRO A 61 9.01 16.18 29.24
C PRO A 61 9.70 17.42 29.82
N ALA A 62 9.43 17.73 31.09
CA ALA A 62 10.01 18.89 31.79
C ALA A 62 11.50 18.71 32.12
N ASP A 63 12.07 17.50 32.00
CA ASP A 63 13.48 17.23 32.28
C ASP A 63 14.42 17.74 31.17
N GLY A 64 13.87 18.18 30.03
CA GLY A 64 14.64 18.62 28.87
C GLY A 64 15.12 17.46 27.98
N PRO A 65 16.14 17.68 27.13
CA PRO A 65 16.71 16.64 26.27
C PRO A 65 17.12 15.38 27.06
N VAL A 66 16.85 14.21 26.48
CA VAL A 66 17.15 12.95 27.16
C VAL A 66 18.66 12.69 27.19
N GLU A 67 19.17 12.39 28.37
CA GLU A 67 20.60 12.09 28.60
C GLU A 67 20.89 10.61 28.87
N HIS A 68 19.86 9.77 28.95
CA HIS A 68 20.01 8.36 29.31
C HIS A 68 19.14 7.43 28.46
N PHE A 69 19.71 6.28 28.14
CA PHE A 69 19.04 5.13 27.58
C PHE A 69 18.76 4.13 28.71
N TYR A 70 17.58 3.50 28.68
CA TYR A 70 17.11 2.57 29.70
C TYR A 70 16.70 1.26 29.05
N ILE A 71 17.00 0.16 29.75
CA ILE A 71 16.50 -1.19 29.46
C ILE A 71 15.80 -1.68 30.71
N VAL A 72 14.54 -2.10 30.62
CA VAL A 72 13.84 -2.66 31.78
C VAL A 72 14.40 -4.05 32.07
N LYS A 73 15.06 -4.23 33.21
CA LYS A 73 15.55 -5.54 33.67
C LYS A 73 14.44 -6.35 34.33
N GLN A 74 13.56 -5.67 35.07
CA GLN A 74 12.42 -6.24 35.78
C GLN A 74 11.41 -5.12 36.06
N GLY A 75 10.12 -5.43 36.03
CA GLY A 75 9.05 -4.47 36.30
C GLY A 75 8.38 -3.94 35.03
N ARG A 76 7.71 -2.79 35.16
CA ARG A 76 6.87 -2.21 34.12
C ARG A 76 6.86 -0.69 34.21
N VAL A 77 7.01 -0.05 33.06
CA VAL A 77 6.96 1.42 32.91
C VAL A 77 5.75 1.78 32.05
N VAL A 78 5.01 2.82 32.41
CA VAL A 78 3.87 3.35 31.66
C VAL A 78 4.20 4.74 31.14
N GLY A 79 3.84 5.03 29.89
CA GLY A 79 3.98 6.35 29.29
C GLY A 79 2.66 7.11 29.35
N GLU A 80 2.58 8.19 30.10
CA GLU A 80 1.37 8.99 30.27
C GLU A 80 1.46 10.35 29.58
N ARG A 81 0.31 10.86 29.13
CA ARG A 81 0.17 12.21 28.58
C ARG A 81 -1.04 12.92 29.20
N PRO A 82 -0.96 14.24 29.48
CA PRO A 82 -2.11 15.02 29.93
C PRO A 82 -3.19 15.06 28.83
N HIS A 83 -4.41 14.68 29.18
CA HIS A 83 -5.56 14.66 28.28
C HIS A 83 -6.29 16.01 28.35
N THR A 84 -6.17 16.82 27.28
CA THR A 84 -6.63 18.22 27.24
C THR A 84 -8.16 18.41 27.27
N ALA A 85 -8.95 17.36 27.02
CA ALA A 85 -10.41 17.48 26.88
C ALA A 85 -11.24 16.99 28.07
N LYS A 86 -10.70 16.17 28.99
CA LYS A 86 -11.48 15.56 30.10
C LYS A 86 -10.87 15.67 31.51
N GLY A 87 -9.70 16.31 31.66
CA GLY A 87 -9.04 16.40 32.98
C GLY A 87 -8.61 15.02 33.50
N GLY A 88 -7.48 14.52 33.01
CA GLY A 88 -6.90 13.23 33.40
C GLY A 88 -5.61 12.93 32.63
N THR A 89 -4.93 11.84 32.96
CA THR A 89 -3.80 11.31 32.18
C THR A 89 -4.26 10.12 31.34
N GLU A 90 -3.77 10.03 30.10
CA GLU A 90 -4.01 8.90 29.20
C GLU A 90 -2.73 8.06 29.11
N THR A 91 -2.83 6.77 29.43
CA THR A 91 -1.73 5.82 29.22
C THR A 91 -1.58 5.55 27.72
N THR A 92 -0.49 6.06 27.14
CA THR A 92 -0.20 5.99 25.71
C THR A 92 0.55 4.71 25.31
N PHE A 93 1.41 4.19 26.19
CA PHE A 93 2.16 2.96 25.96
C PHE A 93 2.64 2.36 27.28
N GLU A 94 3.11 1.12 27.23
CA GLU A 94 3.80 0.45 28.33
C GLU A 94 5.12 -0.14 27.83
N ILE A 95 6.15 -0.13 28.67
CA ILE A 95 7.47 -0.69 28.44
C ILE A 95 7.75 -1.72 29.53
N THR A 96 8.37 -2.82 29.13
CA THR A 96 8.33 -4.07 29.88
C THR A 96 9.71 -4.72 29.89
N THR A 97 9.92 -5.75 30.72
CA THR A 97 11.21 -6.46 30.81
C THR A 97 11.81 -6.80 29.43
N GLY A 98 13.06 -6.39 29.22
CA GLY A 98 13.82 -6.54 27.99
C GLY A 98 13.67 -5.37 27.01
N GLU A 99 12.66 -4.53 27.16
CA GLU A 99 12.41 -3.39 26.28
C GLU A 99 13.19 -2.14 26.69
N CYS A 100 13.42 -1.27 25.70
CA CYS A 100 14.31 -0.14 25.81
C CYS A 100 13.59 1.19 25.57
N PHE A 101 14.02 2.25 26.24
CA PHE A 101 13.47 3.60 26.10
C PHE A 101 14.46 4.67 26.57
N PRO A 102 14.27 5.95 26.21
CA PRO A 102 13.40 6.46 25.15
C PRO A 102 14.20 6.73 23.86
N LEU A 103 14.37 5.70 23.00
CA LEU A 103 15.20 5.73 21.78
C LEU A 103 14.95 6.95 20.88
N ALA A 104 13.69 7.25 20.56
CA ALA A 104 13.34 8.34 19.65
C ALA A 104 13.69 9.73 20.19
N ALA A 105 13.61 9.92 21.51
CA ALA A 105 13.93 11.20 22.13
C ALA A 105 15.45 11.37 22.28
N LEU A 106 16.16 10.29 22.58
CA LEU A 106 17.61 10.25 22.67
C LEU A 106 18.28 10.49 21.31
N LEU A 107 17.80 9.82 20.24
CA LEU A 107 18.30 10.00 18.87
C LEU A 107 17.94 11.36 18.28
N GLY A 108 16.75 11.88 18.60
CA GLY A 108 16.28 13.19 18.15
C GLY A 108 16.75 14.37 19.00
N GLU A 109 17.66 14.14 19.96
CA GLU A 109 18.22 15.14 20.88
C GLU A 109 17.17 16.06 21.52
N ARG A 110 16.04 15.49 21.92
CA ARG A 110 14.87 16.25 22.41
C ARG A 110 14.29 15.62 23.67
N ALA A 111 13.42 16.36 24.34
CA ALA A 111 12.66 15.82 25.47
C ALA A 111 11.69 14.71 25.03
N THR A 112 11.28 13.87 25.99
CA THR A 112 10.18 12.93 25.79
C THR A 112 8.86 13.69 25.60
N ARG A 113 7.90 13.07 24.89
CA ARG A 113 6.55 13.63 24.70
C ARG A 113 5.55 13.20 25.77
N THR A 114 5.96 12.21 26.57
CA THR A 114 5.18 11.50 27.58
C THR A 114 6.04 11.34 28.83
N GLU A 115 5.38 11.36 29.99
CA GLU A 115 6.00 11.05 31.26
C GLU A 115 6.05 9.54 31.44
N HIS A 116 7.20 8.99 31.81
CA HIS A 116 7.42 7.56 31.98
C HIS A 116 7.44 7.26 33.47
N LEU A 117 6.44 6.54 33.95
CA LEU A 117 6.26 6.21 35.37
C LEU A 117 6.50 4.73 35.60
N ALA A 118 7.14 4.36 36.70
CA ALA A 118 7.18 2.98 37.14
C ALA A 118 5.78 2.55 37.60
N ALA A 119 5.19 1.56 36.96
CA ALA A 119 3.85 1.06 37.30
C ALA A 119 3.87 0.04 38.45
N GLU A 120 5.04 -0.56 38.68
CA GLU A 120 5.35 -1.49 39.77
C GLU A 120 6.84 -1.34 40.13
N ASP A 121 7.33 -2.09 41.12
CA ASP A 121 8.77 -2.14 41.44
C ASP A 121 9.59 -2.43 40.17
N THR A 122 10.30 -1.42 39.68
CA THR A 122 10.94 -1.44 38.37
C THR A 122 12.45 -1.24 38.49
N PHE A 123 13.19 -2.18 37.91
CA PHE A 123 14.63 -2.13 37.80
C PHE A 123 15.02 -1.87 36.35
N CYS A 124 15.70 -0.76 36.08
CA CYS A 124 16.22 -0.43 34.77
C CYS A 124 17.76 -0.51 34.75
N LEU A 125 18.32 -1.09 33.70
CA LEU A 125 19.70 -0.84 33.31
C LEU A 125 19.73 0.51 32.61
N GLN A 126 20.50 1.45 33.14
CA GLN A 126 20.63 2.81 32.64
C GLN A 126 22.02 2.98 32.02
N LEU A 127 22.06 3.50 30.79
CA LEU A 127 23.26 3.79 30.01
C LEU A 127 23.26 5.29 29.69
N ASN A 128 24.36 5.99 29.94
CA ASN A 128 24.45 7.42 29.63
C ASN A 128 24.56 7.67 28.11
N LYS A 129 24.20 8.88 27.66
CA LYS A 129 24.19 9.28 26.25
C LYS A 129 25.53 9.04 25.54
N LEU A 130 26.67 9.34 26.19
CA LEU A 130 27.99 9.14 25.59
C LEU A 130 28.29 7.66 25.30
N ALA A 131 27.98 6.78 26.26
CA ALA A 131 28.13 5.34 26.09
C ALA A 131 27.14 4.77 25.07
N PHE A 132 25.91 5.30 25.03
CA PHE A 132 24.93 4.97 23.99
C PHE A 132 25.45 5.33 22.59
N ILE A 133 25.96 6.55 22.38
CA ILE A 133 26.52 7.00 21.09
C ILE A 133 27.67 6.09 20.66
N LYS A 134 28.56 5.74 21.59
CA LYS A 134 29.66 4.82 21.30
C LYS A 134 29.17 3.43 20.95
N LEU A 135 28.20 2.87 21.69
CA LEU A 135 27.62 1.57 21.37
C LEU A 135 26.90 1.57 20.01
N PHE A 136 26.18 2.64 19.71
CA PHE A 136 25.50 2.87 18.44
C PHE A 136 26.50 2.96 17.27
N ALA A 137 27.68 3.52 17.49
CA ALA A 137 28.76 3.54 16.51
C ALA A 137 29.47 2.19 16.34
N LEU A 138 29.60 1.42 17.42
CA LEU A 138 30.32 0.13 17.45
C LEU A 138 29.49 -1.03 16.85
N SER A 139 28.22 -1.14 17.22
CA SER A 139 27.39 -2.30 16.85
C SER A 139 26.38 -1.96 15.77
N ASN A 140 26.56 -2.51 14.56
CA ASN A 140 25.58 -2.37 13.48
C ASN A 140 24.21 -2.95 13.87
N THR A 141 24.18 -4.11 14.52
CA THR A 141 22.93 -4.72 15.03
C THR A 141 22.16 -3.76 15.95
N PHE A 142 22.85 -3.14 16.92
CA PHE A 142 22.23 -2.19 17.84
C PHE A 142 21.82 -0.90 17.14
N ARG A 143 22.66 -0.39 16.23
CA ARG A 143 22.40 0.78 15.40
C ARG A 143 21.13 0.60 14.59
N ASP A 144 21.01 -0.51 13.86
CA ASP A 144 19.88 -0.82 13.02
C ASP A 144 18.61 -0.99 13.85
N PHE A 145 18.70 -1.59 15.04
CA PHE A 145 17.57 -1.66 15.98
C PHE A 145 17.15 -0.28 16.47
N ALA A 146 18.10 0.55 16.90
CA ALA A 146 17.82 1.89 17.42
C ALA A 146 17.22 2.80 16.34
N LEU A 147 17.68 2.70 15.10
CA LEU A 147 17.15 3.42 13.94
C LEU A 147 15.78 2.88 13.54
N ARG A 148 15.58 1.56 13.56
CA ARG A 148 14.28 0.92 13.27
C ARG A 148 13.18 1.24 14.27
N GLY A 149 13.53 1.53 15.53
CA GLY A 149 12.59 1.95 16.57
C GLY A 149 12.04 3.37 16.40
N VAL A 150 12.47 4.12 15.38
CA VAL A 150 12.05 5.50 15.13
C VAL A 150 11.57 5.60 13.68
N SER A 151 10.24 5.46 13.45
CA SER A 151 9.64 5.55 12.09
C SER A 151 10.13 6.75 11.29
N SER A 152 10.45 7.89 11.93
CA SER A 152 10.92 9.09 11.23
C SER A 152 12.41 9.10 10.85
N LEU A 153 13.26 8.26 11.47
CA LEU A 153 14.68 8.12 11.10
C LEU A 153 14.89 6.94 10.15
N LEU A 154 13.99 5.96 10.13
CA LEU A 154 14.01 4.89 9.13
C LEU A 154 13.89 5.42 7.71
N ASP A 155 13.14 6.49 7.47
CA ASP A 155 13.12 7.13 6.15
C ASP A 155 14.48 7.72 5.78
N GLN A 156 15.16 8.37 6.73
CA GLN A 156 16.49 8.96 6.52
C GLN A 156 17.61 7.92 6.45
N VAL A 157 17.47 6.80 7.17
CA VAL A 157 18.46 5.72 7.20
C VAL A 157 18.21 4.72 6.08
N ASN A 158 16.97 4.46 5.66
CA ASN A 158 16.71 3.77 4.40
C ASN A 158 17.26 4.59 3.24
N GLN A 159 17.16 5.93 3.29
CA GLN A 159 17.85 6.80 2.34
C GLN A 159 19.39 6.70 2.45
N GLN A 160 19.97 6.67 3.65
CA GLN A 160 21.44 6.60 3.84
C GLN A 160 22.04 5.19 3.62
N VAL A 161 21.30 4.12 3.91
CA VAL A 161 21.66 2.72 3.65
C VAL A 161 21.42 2.41 2.18
N GLN A 162 20.41 3.00 1.53
CA GLN A 162 20.35 3.04 0.06
C GLN A 162 21.56 3.79 -0.49
N GLN A 163 21.95 4.95 0.05
CA GLN A 163 23.14 5.67 -0.40
C GLN A 163 24.45 4.89 -0.19
N LYS A 164 24.62 4.13 0.91
CA LYS A 164 25.81 3.31 1.15
C LYS A 164 25.81 1.97 0.41
N ALA A 165 24.65 1.38 0.16
CA ALA A 165 24.52 0.23 -0.73
C ALA A 165 24.78 0.62 -2.20
N VAL A 166 24.48 1.86 -2.57
CA VAL A 166 24.81 2.48 -3.87
C VAL A 166 26.32 2.67 -4.07
N GLU A 167 27.13 2.77 -3.00
CA GLU A 167 28.59 2.84 -3.13
C GLU A 167 29.27 1.48 -3.36
N THR A 168 28.62 0.36 -3.00
CA THR A 168 29.25 -0.98 -3.06
C THR A 168 28.72 -1.88 -4.18
N LEU A 169 27.56 -1.53 -4.77
CA LEU A 169 26.98 -2.19 -5.94
C LEU A 169 26.70 -1.11 -6.98
N GLY A 170 27.37 -1.21 -8.13
CA GLY A 170 27.38 -0.18 -9.17
C GLY A 170 26.01 0.43 -9.45
N THR A 171 25.99 1.75 -9.66
CA THR A 171 24.83 2.60 -10.00
C THR A 171 23.67 1.85 -10.66
N GLN A 172 22.71 1.40 -9.84
CA GLN A 172 21.45 0.80 -10.28
C GLN A 172 20.30 1.64 -9.72
N TYR A 173 19.65 2.41 -10.60
CA TYR A 173 18.51 3.26 -10.26
C TYR A 173 17.31 2.43 -9.75
N SER A 174 16.52 3.01 -8.84
CA SER A 174 15.34 2.39 -8.21
C SER A 174 14.05 2.87 -8.88
N LEU A 175 12.92 2.18 -8.65
CA LEU A 175 11.59 2.68 -9.04
C LEU A 175 11.24 4.03 -8.40
N ASN A 176 11.90 4.37 -7.29
CA ASN A 176 11.74 5.65 -6.59
C ASN A 176 12.69 6.75 -7.12
N THR A 177 13.56 6.44 -8.09
CA THR A 177 14.43 7.44 -8.73
C THR A 177 13.57 8.51 -9.40
N ARG A 178 13.94 9.78 -9.20
CA ARG A 178 13.24 10.92 -9.82
C ARG A 178 13.46 10.94 -11.32
N LEU A 179 12.44 11.28 -12.10
CA LEU A 179 12.52 11.34 -13.56
C LEU A 179 13.57 12.36 -14.04
N GLY A 180 13.81 13.43 -13.28
CA GLY A 180 14.88 14.39 -13.57
C GLY A 180 16.29 13.79 -13.55
N GLU A 181 16.52 12.71 -12.79
CA GLU A 181 17.80 11.98 -12.77
C GLU A 181 17.94 11.03 -13.97
N LEU A 182 16.82 10.56 -14.52
CA LEU A 182 16.77 9.65 -15.67
C LEU A 182 16.81 10.38 -17.01
N ALA A 183 16.25 11.58 -17.07
CA ALA A 183 16.25 12.41 -18.26
C ALA A 183 17.62 13.07 -18.50
N MET A 184 18.65 12.24 -18.73
CA MET A 184 20.02 12.68 -18.95
C MET A 184 20.26 13.37 -20.31
N ARG A 185 19.26 13.41 -21.20
CA ARG A 185 19.38 13.99 -22.55
C ARG A 185 18.42 15.16 -22.73
N HIS A 186 18.89 16.22 -23.39
CA HIS A 186 18.01 17.28 -23.85
C HIS A 186 16.95 16.72 -24.81
N PRO A 187 15.68 17.11 -24.64
CA PRO A 187 14.61 16.60 -25.49
C PRO A 187 14.83 17.08 -26.93
N VAL A 188 14.72 16.16 -27.89
CA VAL A 188 14.72 16.51 -29.32
C VAL A 188 13.38 17.20 -29.61
N THR A 189 13.44 18.43 -30.13
CA THR A 189 12.24 19.26 -30.37
C THR A 189 12.24 19.87 -31.76
N CYS A 190 11.05 20.19 -32.27
CA CYS A 190 10.85 20.95 -33.51
C CYS A 190 9.66 21.92 -33.41
N SER A 191 9.53 22.81 -34.40
CA SER A 191 8.40 23.74 -34.53
C SER A 191 7.18 23.01 -35.12
N PRO A 192 5.93 23.43 -34.82
CA PRO A 192 4.74 22.87 -35.45
C PRO A 192 4.77 22.94 -36.99
N THR A 193 5.45 23.93 -37.55
CA THR A 193 5.57 24.14 -38.99
C THR A 193 6.72 23.35 -39.64
N THR A 194 7.53 22.62 -38.88
CA THR A 194 8.64 21.83 -39.43
C THR A 194 8.09 20.76 -40.38
N PRO A 195 8.63 20.64 -41.61
CA PRO A 195 8.24 19.58 -42.54
C PRO A 195 8.44 18.18 -41.93
N LEU A 196 7.49 17.27 -42.16
CA LEU A 196 7.54 15.91 -41.61
C LEU A 196 8.86 15.20 -41.94
N ARG A 197 9.36 15.34 -43.17
CA ARG A 197 10.66 14.80 -43.59
C ARG A 197 11.80 15.27 -42.69
N GLU A 198 11.88 16.57 -42.41
CA GLU A 198 12.95 17.15 -41.61
C GLU A 198 12.89 16.67 -40.17
N ALA A 199 11.69 16.59 -39.59
CA ALA A 199 11.51 16.06 -38.25
C ALA A 199 11.92 14.58 -38.14
N VAL A 200 11.58 13.75 -39.13
CA VAL A 200 12.00 12.34 -39.19
C VAL A 200 13.51 12.21 -39.38
N THR A 201 14.12 13.06 -40.22
CA THR A 201 15.58 13.14 -40.37
C THR A 201 16.23 13.49 -39.04
N LEU A 202 15.72 14.50 -38.32
CA LEU A 202 16.23 14.88 -37.02
C LEU A 202 16.11 13.75 -35.99
N MET A 203 14.99 13.01 -35.98
CA MET A 203 14.84 11.82 -35.14
C MET A 203 15.89 10.76 -35.44
N HIS A 204 16.19 10.53 -36.73
CA HIS A 204 17.20 9.57 -37.16
C HIS A 204 18.62 9.99 -36.76
N GLU A 205 18.99 11.25 -37.04
CA GLU A 205 20.31 11.81 -36.71
C GLU A 205 20.57 11.82 -35.20
N GLN A 206 19.55 12.13 -34.39
CA GLN A 206 19.65 12.13 -32.93
C GLN A 206 19.44 10.76 -32.29
N GLN A 207 19.16 9.72 -33.11
CA GLN A 207 18.89 8.35 -32.69
C GLN A 207 17.79 8.23 -31.61
N VAL A 208 16.71 9.01 -31.76
CA VAL A 208 15.59 9.04 -30.82
C VAL A 208 14.33 8.39 -31.40
N GLY A 209 13.53 7.79 -30.52
CA GLY A 209 12.25 7.15 -30.89
C GLY A 209 11.05 8.11 -30.96
N SER A 210 11.25 9.37 -30.56
CA SER A 210 10.22 10.41 -30.56
C SER A 210 10.82 11.81 -30.71
N ILE A 211 10.00 12.75 -31.17
CA ILE A 211 10.28 14.18 -31.21
C ILE A 211 9.07 14.95 -30.63
N VAL A 212 9.34 15.98 -29.83
CA VAL A 212 8.30 16.81 -29.22
C VAL A 212 8.16 18.11 -30.00
N ILE A 213 6.93 18.43 -30.40
CA ILE A 213 6.58 19.67 -31.07
C ILE A 213 6.32 20.71 -29.98
N VAL A 214 7.02 21.84 -30.05
CA VAL A 214 6.94 22.90 -29.02
C VAL A 214 6.65 24.27 -29.61
N ASP A 215 6.08 25.16 -28.81
CA ASP A 215 5.95 26.58 -29.16
C ASP A 215 7.26 27.38 -28.94
N GLU A 216 7.20 28.69 -29.19
CA GLU A 216 8.31 29.63 -28.97
C GLU A 216 8.77 29.68 -27.50
N HIS A 217 7.87 29.36 -26.56
CA HIS A 217 8.14 29.30 -25.13
C HIS A 217 8.59 27.92 -24.64
N LYS A 218 8.83 26.96 -25.55
CA LYS A 218 9.18 25.56 -25.25
C LYS A 218 8.07 24.77 -24.53
N ALA A 219 6.82 25.21 -24.60
CA ALA A 219 5.69 24.42 -24.13
C ALA A 219 5.37 23.30 -25.14
N PRO A 220 5.13 22.06 -24.68
CA PRO A 220 4.85 20.94 -25.58
C PRO A 220 3.43 21.02 -26.16
N LEU A 221 3.34 21.18 -27.48
CA LEU A 221 2.08 21.20 -28.25
C LEU A 221 1.66 19.80 -28.71
N GLY A 222 2.64 18.93 -29.00
CA GLY A 222 2.41 17.57 -29.47
C GLY A 222 3.65 16.70 -29.42
N ILE A 223 3.47 15.40 -29.66
CA ILE A 223 4.55 14.42 -29.78
C ILE A 223 4.36 13.59 -31.06
N PHE A 224 5.47 13.27 -31.73
CA PHE A 224 5.50 12.35 -32.87
C PHE A 224 6.50 11.24 -32.58
N THR A 225 6.11 10.00 -32.86
CA THR A 225 6.85 8.79 -32.49
C THR A 225 7.05 7.85 -33.68
N LEU A 226 7.92 6.85 -33.53
CA LEU A 226 8.07 5.78 -34.54
C LEU A 226 6.75 5.03 -34.83
N ARG A 227 5.81 5.00 -33.88
CA ARG A 227 4.47 4.43 -34.10
C ARG A 227 3.66 5.28 -35.08
N ASP A 228 3.71 6.60 -34.92
CA ASP A 228 3.02 7.56 -35.78
C ASP A 228 3.60 7.52 -37.20
N LEU A 229 4.94 7.43 -37.33
CA LEU A 229 5.60 7.25 -38.61
C LEU A 229 5.11 6.00 -39.36
N ARG A 230 4.97 4.87 -38.67
CA ARG A 230 4.42 3.64 -39.27
C ARG A 230 2.99 3.85 -39.77
N HIS A 231 2.18 4.61 -39.03
CA HIS A 231 0.81 4.91 -39.41
C HIS A 231 0.76 5.81 -40.66
N VAL A 232 1.55 6.87 -40.69
CA VAL A 232 1.66 7.80 -41.84
C VAL A 232 2.05 7.05 -43.12
N VAL A 233 3.04 6.14 -43.03
CA VAL A 233 3.49 5.32 -44.16
C VAL A 233 2.40 4.33 -44.59
N ALA A 234 1.73 3.68 -43.64
CA ALA A 234 0.66 2.71 -43.95
C ALA A 234 -0.57 3.34 -44.62
N GLN A 235 -0.86 4.61 -44.34
CA GLN A 235 -1.95 5.36 -44.96
C GLN A 235 -1.63 5.87 -46.37
N GLY A 236 -0.40 5.70 -46.86
CA GLY A 236 -0.01 6.15 -48.20
C GLY A 236 0.12 7.68 -48.30
N THR A 237 0.49 8.34 -47.20
CA THR A 237 0.77 9.79 -47.22
C THR A 237 1.95 10.05 -48.16
N ASN A 238 1.71 10.77 -49.26
CA ASN A 238 2.71 10.99 -50.31
C ASN A 238 3.44 12.34 -50.19
N ASP A 239 2.96 13.25 -49.35
CA ASP A 239 3.58 14.56 -49.14
C ASP A 239 4.28 14.64 -47.78
N PHE A 240 5.58 14.36 -47.78
CA PHE A 240 6.44 14.48 -46.60
C PHE A 240 6.89 15.92 -46.31
N ASN A 241 6.45 16.90 -47.12
CA ASN A 241 6.73 18.31 -46.88
C ASN A 241 5.63 19.00 -46.06
N GLU A 242 4.54 18.31 -45.75
CA GLU A 242 3.53 18.83 -44.83
C GLU A 242 4.10 19.09 -43.44
N ALA A 243 3.52 20.07 -42.75
CA ALA A 243 3.87 20.43 -41.38
C ALA A 243 3.58 19.27 -40.41
N ILE A 244 4.53 18.98 -39.52
CA ILE A 244 4.45 17.87 -38.55
C ILE A 244 3.24 17.98 -37.61
N GLU A 245 2.71 19.19 -37.37
CA GLU A 245 1.53 19.40 -36.52
C GLU A 245 0.27 18.66 -36.98
N ARG A 246 0.21 18.27 -38.27
CA ARG A 246 -0.89 17.48 -38.84
C ARG A 246 -0.80 16.00 -38.48
N HIS A 247 0.39 15.54 -38.13
CA HIS A 247 0.72 14.12 -37.92
C HIS A 247 1.04 13.80 -36.45
N MET A 248 1.11 14.81 -35.57
CA MET A 248 1.44 14.65 -34.16
C MET A 248 0.24 14.24 -33.30
N THR A 249 0.51 13.53 -32.20
CA THR A 249 -0.44 13.43 -31.09
C THR A 249 -0.45 14.74 -30.32
N ARG A 250 -1.57 15.46 -30.34
CA ARG A 250 -1.74 16.75 -29.64
C ARG A 250 -1.83 16.54 -28.12
N ALA A 251 -1.44 17.56 -27.36
CA ALA A 251 -1.51 17.59 -25.89
C ALA A 251 -0.89 16.33 -25.26
N PRO A 252 0.43 16.12 -25.43
CA PRO A 252 1.08 14.90 -24.99
C PRO A 252 1.03 14.78 -23.47
N PHE A 253 0.90 13.56 -22.96
CA PHE A 253 0.94 13.33 -21.52
C PHE A 253 2.31 13.71 -20.94
N PHE A 254 2.30 14.36 -19.78
CA PHE A 254 3.52 14.81 -19.12
C PHE A 254 3.49 14.57 -17.61
N LEU A 255 4.69 14.48 -17.03
CA LEU A 255 4.94 14.45 -15.58
C LEU A 255 5.93 15.56 -15.21
N SER A 256 5.91 15.99 -13.95
CA SER A 256 7.00 16.80 -13.39
C SER A 256 8.28 15.97 -13.24
N PRO A 257 9.48 16.55 -13.41
CA PRO A 257 10.77 15.90 -13.10
C PRO A 257 10.89 15.32 -11.69
N ASP A 258 10.08 15.80 -10.74
CA ASP A 258 10.05 15.31 -9.35
C ASP A 258 9.27 14.00 -9.18
N HIS A 259 8.48 13.59 -10.17
CA HIS A 259 7.83 12.27 -10.17
C HIS A 259 8.88 11.17 -10.24
N SER A 260 8.46 9.97 -9.86
CA SER A 260 9.31 8.79 -9.84
C SER A 260 9.29 8.02 -11.17
N ALA A 261 10.29 7.17 -11.37
CA ALA A 261 10.32 6.18 -12.45
C ALA A 261 9.09 5.27 -12.45
N PHE A 262 8.57 4.95 -11.25
CA PHE A 262 7.32 4.22 -11.08
C PHE A 262 6.13 4.95 -11.70
N ASP A 263 5.97 6.24 -11.42
CA ASP A 263 4.86 7.05 -11.95
C ASP A 263 4.86 7.06 -13.49
N ALA A 264 6.05 7.17 -14.10
CA ALA A 264 6.19 7.09 -15.55
C ALA A 264 5.81 5.70 -16.09
N ALA A 265 6.24 4.62 -15.42
CA ALA A 265 5.92 3.25 -15.84
C ALA A 265 4.41 2.95 -15.77
N ILE A 266 3.74 3.44 -14.73
CA ILE A 266 2.29 3.36 -14.60
C ILE A 266 1.62 4.13 -15.73
N ALA A 267 1.98 5.40 -15.92
CA ALA A 267 1.37 6.24 -16.93
C ALA A 267 1.54 5.68 -18.35
N MET A 268 2.72 5.14 -18.68
CA MET A 268 2.98 4.46 -19.95
C MET A 268 2.05 3.27 -20.16
N THR A 269 1.83 2.48 -19.12
CA THR A 269 1.03 1.27 -19.17
C THR A 269 -0.46 1.58 -19.32
N GLU A 270 -1.00 2.43 -18.43
CA GLU A 270 -2.41 2.83 -18.42
C GLU A 270 -2.82 3.57 -19.70
N ARG A 271 -1.95 4.46 -20.21
CA ARG A 271 -2.24 5.27 -21.40
C ARG A 271 -1.80 4.61 -22.71
N HIS A 272 -1.19 3.43 -22.64
CA HIS A 272 -0.65 2.71 -23.79
C HIS A 272 0.35 3.53 -24.64
N ILE A 273 1.18 4.32 -23.96
CA ILE A 273 2.23 5.15 -24.55
C ILE A 273 3.62 4.63 -24.15
N ALA A 274 4.62 4.91 -24.97
CA ALA A 274 6.00 4.49 -24.73
C ALA A 274 6.94 5.65 -24.37
N HIS A 275 6.42 6.88 -24.33
CA HIS A 275 7.18 8.09 -24.04
C HIS A 275 6.34 9.01 -23.15
N VAL A 276 6.97 9.60 -22.14
CA VAL A 276 6.37 10.60 -21.24
C VAL A 276 7.19 11.87 -21.34
N CYS A 277 6.52 13.00 -21.59
CA CYS A 277 7.17 14.31 -21.56
C CYS A 277 7.43 14.73 -20.11
N LEU A 278 8.59 15.34 -19.84
CA LEU A 278 8.85 15.99 -18.56
C LEU A 278 8.63 17.49 -18.71
N VAL A 279 7.74 18.04 -17.90
CA VAL A 279 7.36 19.45 -17.95
C VAL A 279 7.54 20.07 -16.57
N LYS A 280 8.25 21.20 -16.53
CA LYS A 280 8.40 22.04 -15.34
C LYS A 280 8.11 23.48 -15.73
N ASP A 281 7.26 24.16 -14.95
CA ASP A 281 6.85 25.54 -15.21
C ASP A 281 6.34 25.76 -16.66
N GLN A 282 5.49 24.84 -17.15
CA GLN A 282 4.95 24.79 -18.52
C GLN A 282 5.97 24.61 -19.64
N ARG A 283 7.24 24.33 -19.32
CA ARG A 283 8.32 24.15 -20.30
C ARG A 283 8.75 22.69 -20.34
N LEU A 284 8.93 22.17 -21.56
CA LEU A 284 9.51 20.85 -21.76
C LEU A 284 10.98 20.85 -21.31
N CYS A 285 11.31 19.97 -20.37
CA CYS A 285 12.67 19.81 -19.86
C CYS A 285 13.29 18.44 -20.17
N GLY A 286 12.49 17.45 -20.59
CA GLY A 286 13.00 16.13 -20.96
C GLY A 286 11.92 15.23 -21.56
N VAL A 287 12.34 14.05 -22.02
CA VAL A 287 11.46 12.95 -22.42
C VAL A 287 12.03 11.67 -21.84
N VAL A 288 11.19 10.87 -21.22
CA VAL A 288 11.55 9.53 -20.72
C VAL A 288 10.81 8.50 -21.58
N SER A 289 11.56 7.59 -22.19
CA SER A 289 11.03 6.48 -22.96
C SER A 289 10.97 5.19 -22.14
N GLU A 290 10.19 4.23 -22.62
CA GLU A 290 10.13 2.87 -22.09
C GLU A 290 11.54 2.24 -21.99
N ARG A 291 12.41 2.52 -22.98
CA ARG A 291 13.80 2.03 -23.02
C ARG A 291 14.66 2.62 -21.90
N ASP A 292 14.44 3.88 -21.55
CA ASP A 292 15.14 4.54 -20.46
C ASP A 292 14.77 3.87 -19.13
N LEU A 293 13.49 3.50 -18.95
CA LEU A 293 13.03 2.72 -17.79
C LEU A 293 13.58 1.28 -17.79
N PHE A 294 13.65 0.60 -18.95
CA PHE A 294 14.23 -0.75 -19.04
C PHE A 294 15.73 -0.79 -18.80
N SER A 295 16.46 0.26 -19.20
CA SER A 295 17.90 0.36 -18.96
C SER A 295 18.26 0.30 -17.47
N LEU A 296 17.27 0.53 -16.58
CA LEU A 296 17.37 0.34 -15.13
C LEU A 296 17.39 -1.13 -14.69
N GLN A 297 17.52 -2.09 -15.61
CA GLN A 297 17.55 -3.54 -15.39
C GLN A 297 16.37 -4.13 -14.61
N ARG A 298 15.30 -3.36 -14.31
CA ARG A 298 14.32 -3.74 -13.26
C ARG A 298 12.85 -3.42 -13.54
N VAL A 299 12.47 -2.89 -14.70
CA VAL A 299 11.07 -2.57 -15.00
C VAL A 299 10.51 -3.41 -16.15
N ASP A 300 10.20 -4.68 -15.88
CA ASP A 300 9.50 -5.56 -16.86
C ASP A 300 8.01 -5.20 -17.03
N LEU A 301 7.49 -4.24 -16.26
CA LEU A 301 6.07 -3.91 -16.20
C LEU A 301 5.47 -3.57 -17.58
N VAL A 302 6.08 -2.62 -18.30
CA VAL A 302 5.51 -2.13 -19.57
C VAL A 302 5.56 -3.24 -20.63
N HIS A 303 6.63 -4.03 -20.63
CA HIS A 303 6.77 -5.20 -21.48
C HIS A 303 5.68 -6.23 -21.19
N LEU A 304 5.52 -6.65 -19.93
CA LEU A 304 4.52 -7.63 -19.51
C LEU A 304 3.11 -7.17 -19.85
N ALA A 305 2.77 -5.92 -19.53
CA ALA A 305 1.46 -5.36 -19.86
C ALA A 305 1.18 -5.39 -21.37
N ARG A 306 2.18 -5.07 -22.20
CA ARG A 306 2.06 -5.16 -23.66
C ARG A 306 1.90 -6.60 -24.13
N THR A 307 2.69 -7.53 -23.60
CA THR A 307 2.62 -8.95 -23.94
C THR A 307 1.25 -9.52 -23.62
N ILE A 308 0.70 -9.23 -22.42
CA ILE A 308 -0.68 -9.58 -22.02
C ILE A 308 -1.69 -9.05 -23.04
N ARG A 309 -1.68 -7.75 -23.34
CA ARG A 309 -2.65 -7.15 -24.29
C ARG A 309 -2.55 -7.74 -25.70
N SER A 310 -1.38 -8.20 -26.12
CA SER A 310 -1.16 -8.77 -27.46
C SER A 310 -1.32 -10.29 -27.53
N ALA A 311 -1.62 -10.96 -26.41
CA ALA A 311 -1.70 -12.41 -26.33
C ALA A 311 -2.75 -12.97 -27.29
N GLN A 312 -2.41 -13.98 -28.09
CA GLN A 312 -3.32 -14.49 -29.13
C GLN A 312 -4.25 -15.62 -28.63
N LYS A 313 -3.94 -16.22 -27.48
CA LYS A 313 -4.70 -17.31 -26.86
C LYS A 313 -4.63 -17.21 -25.33
N VAL A 314 -5.61 -17.81 -24.65
CA VAL A 314 -5.66 -17.86 -23.18
C VAL A 314 -4.41 -18.55 -22.61
N ASP A 315 -3.88 -19.57 -23.26
CA ASP A 315 -2.66 -20.28 -22.80
C ASP A 315 -1.44 -19.34 -22.67
N ASN A 316 -1.32 -18.33 -23.54
CA ASN A 316 -0.28 -17.32 -23.42
C ASN A 316 -0.44 -16.51 -22.12
N LEU A 317 -1.67 -16.18 -21.72
CA LEU A 317 -1.97 -15.48 -20.48
C LEU A 317 -1.70 -16.36 -19.24
N VAL A 318 -1.99 -17.66 -19.33
CA VAL A 318 -1.66 -18.63 -18.28
C VAL A 318 -0.15 -18.68 -18.02
N ALA A 319 0.66 -18.73 -19.10
CA ALA A 319 2.12 -18.72 -18.98
C ALA A 319 2.65 -17.44 -18.32
N MET A 320 1.99 -16.30 -18.56
CA MET A 320 2.42 -14.99 -18.03
C MET A 320 2.29 -14.86 -16.52
N ARG A 321 1.44 -15.69 -15.88
CA ARG A 321 1.24 -15.64 -14.42
C ARG A 321 2.54 -15.84 -13.64
N GLY A 322 3.43 -16.71 -14.12
CA GLY A 322 4.73 -16.92 -13.51
C GLY A 322 5.60 -15.68 -13.53
N GLU A 323 5.59 -14.93 -14.65
CA GLU A 323 6.39 -13.72 -14.81
C GLU A 323 5.86 -12.57 -13.94
N ILE A 324 4.54 -12.44 -13.78
CA ILE A 324 3.92 -11.49 -12.83
C ILE A 324 4.37 -11.79 -11.40
N GLY A 325 4.36 -13.07 -11.00
CA GLY A 325 4.85 -13.50 -9.68
C GLY A 325 6.31 -13.13 -9.45
N GLN A 326 7.17 -13.36 -10.45
CA GLN A 326 8.58 -13.00 -10.38
C GLN A 326 8.81 -11.48 -10.31
N LEU A 327 8.03 -10.68 -11.04
CA LEU A 327 8.09 -9.22 -10.96
C LEU A 327 7.76 -8.75 -9.52
N VAL A 328 6.67 -9.26 -8.95
CA VAL A 328 6.25 -8.91 -7.58
C VAL A 328 7.29 -9.33 -6.55
N GLU A 329 7.88 -10.52 -6.69
CA GLU A 329 8.96 -10.98 -5.82
C GLU A 329 10.20 -10.07 -5.91
N ARG A 330 10.61 -9.67 -7.12
CA ARG A 330 11.70 -8.71 -7.31
C ARG A 330 11.35 -7.37 -6.65
N MET A 331 10.14 -6.86 -6.84
CA MET A 331 9.72 -5.59 -6.23
C MET A 331 9.77 -5.64 -4.69
N LEU A 332 9.25 -6.72 -4.08
CA LEU A 332 9.31 -6.93 -2.63
C LEU A 332 10.75 -6.97 -2.13
N ALA A 333 11.64 -7.71 -2.82
CA ALA A 333 13.05 -7.84 -2.45
C ALA A 333 13.81 -6.50 -2.52
N HIS A 334 13.38 -5.58 -3.38
CA HIS A 334 13.97 -4.25 -3.53
C HIS A 334 13.25 -3.18 -2.68
N GLY A 335 12.36 -3.57 -1.77
CA GLY A 335 11.71 -2.67 -0.82
C GLY A 335 10.61 -1.79 -1.42
N ALA A 336 9.98 -2.22 -2.52
CA ALA A 336 8.79 -1.53 -3.02
C ALA A 336 7.67 -1.52 -1.96
N SER A 337 6.93 -0.41 -1.91
CA SER A 337 5.78 -0.29 -1.01
C SER A 337 4.67 -1.25 -1.42
N SER A 338 3.84 -1.67 -0.46
CA SER A 338 2.68 -2.53 -0.76
C SER A 338 1.73 -1.86 -1.75
N THR A 339 1.56 -0.54 -1.67
CA THR A 339 0.74 0.26 -2.61
C THR A 339 1.24 0.16 -4.05
N GLN A 340 2.56 0.31 -4.27
CA GLN A 340 3.16 0.16 -5.60
C GLN A 340 2.91 -1.25 -6.16
N ILE A 341 3.07 -2.27 -5.33
CA ILE A 341 2.93 -3.66 -5.75
C ILE A 341 1.46 -4.00 -6.05
N THR A 342 0.52 -3.63 -5.18
CA THR A 342 -0.92 -3.89 -5.44
C THR A 342 -1.41 -3.13 -6.66
N HIS A 343 -0.89 -1.93 -6.91
CA HIS A 343 -1.21 -1.17 -8.10
C HIS A 343 -0.74 -1.91 -9.37
N ILE A 344 0.49 -2.40 -9.40
CA ILE A 344 1.02 -3.19 -10.53
C ILE A 344 0.24 -4.49 -10.73
N ILE A 345 -0.05 -5.22 -9.64
CA ILE A 345 -0.84 -6.45 -9.71
C ILE A 345 -2.21 -6.16 -10.32
N THR A 346 -2.90 -5.12 -9.83
CA THR A 346 -4.22 -4.74 -10.35
C THR A 346 -4.14 -4.38 -11.82
N LEU A 347 -3.15 -3.60 -12.24
CA LEU A 347 -2.99 -3.18 -13.63
C LEU A 347 -2.77 -4.36 -14.59
N LEU A 348 -1.92 -5.32 -14.20
CA LEU A 348 -1.65 -6.52 -14.98
C LEU A 348 -2.86 -7.48 -14.98
N ASN A 349 -3.58 -7.57 -13.86
CA ASN A 349 -4.83 -8.32 -13.76
C ASN A 349 -5.90 -7.73 -14.68
N ASP A 350 -6.08 -6.41 -14.68
CA ASP A 350 -7.05 -5.72 -15.54
C ASP A 350 -6.77 -5.98 -17.01
N HIS A 351 -5.51 -5.87 -17.44
CA HIS A 351 -5.14 -6.24 -18.80
C HIS A 351 -5.42 -7.71 -19.12
N THR A 352 -5.25 -8.60 -18.15
CA THR A 352 -5.57 -10.03 -18.31
C THR A 352 -7.09 -10.21 -18.46
N VAL A 353 -7.89 -9.54 -17.63
CA VAL A 353 -9.36 -9.57 -17.71
C VAL A 353 -9.85 -9.05 -19.05
N CYS A 354 -9.43 -7.85 -19.45
CA CYS A 354 -9.77 -7.29 -20.76
C CYS A 354 -9.40 -8.24 -21.89
N ARG A 355 -8.19 -8.81 -21.86
CA ARG A 355 -7.74 -9.69 -22.92
C ARG A 355 -8.51 -11.00 -22.98
N VAL A 356 -8.86 -11.59 -21.84
CA VAL A 356 -9.71 -12.80 -21.80
C VAL A 356 -11.09 -12.52 -22.38
N ILE A 357 -11.67 -11.35 -22.08
CA ILE A 357 -12.96 -10.94 -22.65
C ILE A 357 -12.84 -10.83 -24.18
N GLU A 358 -11.85 -10.10 -24.68
CA GLU A 358 -11.61 -9.93 -26.12
C GLU A 358 -11.39 -11.26 -26.85
N LEU A 359 -10.57 -12.16 -26.29
CA LEU A 359 -10.32 -13.49 -26.86
C LEU A 359 -11.58 -14.35 -26.86
N THR A 360 -12.38 -14.28 -25.80
CA THR A 360 -13.63 -15.04 -25.71
C THR A 360 -14.65 -14.53 -26.73
N LEU A 361 -14.78 -13.23 -26.91
CA LEU A 361 -15.66 -12.63 -27.93
C LEU A 361 -15.19 -12.98 -29.35
N ALA A 362 -13.89 -12.99 -29.60
CA ALA A 362 -13.33 -13.40 -30.90
C ALA A 362 -13.60 -14.89 -31.20
N GLU A 363 -13.58 -15.76 -30.20
CA GLU A 363 -13.82 -17.20 -30.35
C GLU A 363 -15.31 -17.55 -30.45
N LYS A 364 -16.15 -16.99 -29.57
CA LYS A 364 -17.59 -17.31 -29.46
C LYS A 364 -18.46 -16.47 -30.38
N GLY A 365 -17.92 -15.38 -30.91
CA GLY A 365 -18.66 -14.35 -31.64
C GLY A 365 -19.14 -13.24 -30.70
N ASP A 366 -19.03 -12.00 -31.16
CA ASP A 366 -19.60 -10.84 -30.49
C ASP A 366 -21.14 -10.90 -30.55
N PRO A 367 -21.86 -10.89 -29.40
CA PRO A 367 -23.32 -10.94 -29.39
C PRO A 367 -23.97 -9.66 -29.96
N GLY A 368 -23.19 -8.62 -30.27
CA GLY A 368 -23.70 -7.32 -30.75
C GLY A 368 -24.43 -6.53 -29.66
N ILE A 369 -24.19 -6.87 -28.39
CA ILE A 369 -24.83 -6.27 -27.21
C ILE A 369 -23.75 -5.49 -26.45
N PRO A 370 -23.84 -4.16 -26.34
CA PRO A 370 -22.98 -3.40 -25.45
C PRO A 370 -23.20 -3.81 -23.99
N PHE A 371 -22.12 -4.13 -23.29
CA PHE A 371 -22.12 -4.44 -21.87
C PHE A 371 -20.82 -3.98 -21.21
N SER A 372 -20.86 -3.85 -19.89
CA SER A 372 -19.70 -3.51 -19.06
C SER A 372 -19.41 -4.63 -18.07
N TRP A 373 -18.14 -5.02 -17.97
CA TRP A 373 -17.63 -5.94 -16.97
C TRP A 373 -17.32 -5.17 -15.69
N LEU A 374 -18.14 -5.42 -14.66
CA LEU A 374 -18.00 -4.87 -13.33
C LEU A 374 -17.10 -5.76 -12.48
N CYS A 375 -16.29 -5.13 -11.62
CA CYS A 375 -15.56 -5.81 -10.57
C CYS A 375 -15.88 -5.21 -9.21
N PHE A 376 -15.88 -6.06 -8.19
CA PHE A 376 -16.31 -5.75 -6.83
C PHE A 376 -15.18 -6.01 -5.81
N GLY A 377 -15.40 -5.67 -4.55
CA GLY A 377 -14.47 -6.01 -3.46
C GLY A 377 -13.05 -5.49 -3.70
N SER A 378 -12.03 -6.31 -3.42
CA SER A 378 -10.62 -5.89 -3.57
C SER A 378 -10.23 -5.57 -5.02
N GLU A 379 -10.89 -6.19 -6.00
CA GLU A 379 -10.69 -5.87 -7.42
C GLU A 379 -11.29 -4.49 -7.74
N GLY A 380 -12.48 -4.21 -7.23
CA GLY A 380 -13.12 -2.91 -7.35
C GLY A 380 -12.40 -1.77 -6.62
N ARG A 381 -11.69 -2.08 -5.52
CA ARG A 381 -10.84 -1.13 -4.78
C ARG A 381 -9.41 -0.97 -5.32
N ARG A 382 -9.01 -1.75 -6.32
CA ARG A 382 -7.62 -1.80 -6.84
C ARG A 382 -6.59 -2.19 -5.76
N GLU A 383 -6.95 -3.18 -4.94
CA GLU A 383 -6.17 -3.67 -3.79
C GLU A 383 -5.87 -5.17 -3.91
N GLN A 384 -5.85 -5.70 -5.14
CA GLN A 384 -5.60 -7.11 -5.37
C GLN A 384 -4.17 -7.51 -5.00
N THR A 385 -4.05 -8.74 -4.53
CA THR A 385 -2.79 -9.46 -4.33
C THR A 385 -2.65 -10.57 -5.37
N LEU A 386 -1.48 -11.22 -5.44
CA LEU A 386 -1.24 -12.35 -6.36
C LEU A 386 -2.28 -13.47 -6.25
N HIS A 387 -2.85 -13.64 -5.06
CA HIS A 387 -4.01 -14.51 -4.81
C HIS A 387 -5.25 -13.66 -4.68
N THR A 388 -6.09 -13.76 -5.70
CA THR A 388 -7.40 -13.13 -5.76
C THR A 388 -8.44 -14.15 -6.20
N ASP A 389 -9.62 -13.99 -5.65
CA ASP A 389 -10.83 -14.63 -6.15
C ASP A 389 -11.43 -13.71 -7.23
N GLN A 390 -12.36 -14.25 -8.01
CA GLN A 390 -13.14 -13.51 -8.99
C GLN A 390 -14.37 -12.89 -8.33
N ASP A 391 -14.41 -11.56 -8.22
CA ASP A 391 -15.59 -10.83 -7.74
C ASP A 391 -16.08 -9.90 -8.86
N ASN A 392 -16.92 -10.40 -9.76
CA ASN A 392 -17.33 -9.67 -10.97
C ASN A 392 -18.82 -9.84 -11.34
N GLY A 393 -19.28 -8.98 -12.25
CA GLY A 393 -20.65 -8.93 -12.76
C GLY A 393 -20.70 -8.28 -14.15
N ILE A 394 -21.87 -8.33 -14.77
CA ILE A 394 -22.15 -7.66 -16.04
C ILE A 394 -23.24 -6.59 -15.81
N LEU A 395 -23.04 -5.44 -16.44
CA LEU A 395 -24.01 -4.37 -16.57
C LEU A 395 -24.35 -4.17 -18.04
N PHE A 396 -25.64 -4.07 -18.36
CA PHE A 396 -26.12 -3.70 -19.70
C PHE A 396 -27.36 -2.79 -19.62
N GLU A 397 -27.76 -2.21 -20.74
CA GLU A 397 -29.00 -1.43 -20.84
C GLU A 397 -30.14 -2.28 -21.40
N ALA A 398 -31.35 -2.10 -20.85
CA ALA A 398 -32.55 -2.75 -21.36
C ALA A 398 -33.78 -1.85 -21.19
N ARG A 399 -34.68 -1.89 -22.18
CA ARG A 399 -35.93 -1.11 -22.19
C ARG A 399 -36.96 -1.59 -21.15
N ASP A 400 -36.98 -2.89 -20.86
CA ASP A 400 -37.91 -3.54 -19.94
C ASP A 400 -37.33 -4.87 -19.43
N ALA A 401 -38.06 -5.53 -18.52
CA ALA A 401 -37.63 -6.79 -17.91
C ALA A 401 -37.58 -7.97 -18.90
N ALA A 402 -38.42 -7.99 -19.94
CA ALA A 402 -38.43 -9.05 -20.93
C ALA A 402 -37.19 -8.95 -21.84
N HIS A 403 -36.85 -7.74 -22.29
CA HIS A 403 -35.62 -7.45 -23.01
C HIS A 403 -34.38 -7.73 -22.16
N ALA A 404 -34.43 -7.43 -20.86
CA ALA A 404 -33.33 -7.76 -19.96
C ALA A 404 -33.09 -9.27 -19.85
N ALA A 405 -34.16 -10.06 -19.75
CA ALA A 405 -34.05 -11.52 -19.74
C ALA A 405 -33.49 -12.08 -21.07
N GLU A 406 -33.89 -11.50 -22.21
CA GLU A 406 -33.37 -11.88 -23.54
C GLU A 406 -31.87 -11.59 -23.65
N ILE A 407 -31.43 -10.37 -23.29
CA ILE A 407 -30.01 -9.98 -23.30
C ILE A 407 -29.21 -10.89 -22.36
N ARG A 408 -29.69 -11.10 -21.14
CA ARG A 408 -29.04 -11.98 -20.15
C ARG A 408 -28.85 -13.40 -20.70
N GLY A 409 -29.85 -13.94 -21.39
CA GLY A 409 -29.76 -15.26 -22.03
C GLY A 409 -28.63 -15.36 -23.06
N LYS A 410 -28.32 -14.28 -23.76
CA LYS A 410 -27.21 -14.20 -24.74
C LYS A 410 -25.86 -13.98 -24.06
N LEU A 411 -25.80 -13.17 -22.99
CA LEU A 411 -24.55 -12.83 -22.30
C LEU A 411 -24.07 -13.92 -21.33
N LEU A 412 -24.97 -14.69 -20.71
CA LEU A 412 -24.60 -15.69 -19.70
C LEU A 412 -23.62 -16.76 -20.17
N PRO A 413 -23.80 -17.40 -21.35
CA PRO A 413 -22.84 -18.38 -21.85
C PRO A 413 -21.44 -17.78 -22.08
N ILE A 414 -21.39 -16.52 -22.54
CA ILE A 414 -20.13 -15.78 -22.74
C ILE A 414 -19.49 -15.47 -21.38
N ALA A 415 -20.26 -14.99 -20.42
CA ALA A 415 -19.79 -14.67 -19.07
C ALA A 415 -19.21 -15.90 -18.35
N GLN A 416 -19.88 -17.05 -18.47
CA GLN A 416 -19.41 -18.32 -17.92
C GLN A 416 -18.08 -18.76 -18.56
N GLN A 417 -17.94 -18.59 -19.87
CA GLN A 417 -16.69 -18.87 -20.58
C GLN A 417 -15.57 -17.92 -20.11
N ILE A 418 -15.86 -16.62 -19.96
CA ILE A 418 -14.90 -15.63 -19.45
C ILE A 418 -14.44 -16.04 -18.04
N ASN A 419 -15.37 -16.33 -17.11
CA ASN A 419 -15.03 -16.74 -15.75
C ASN A 419 -14.18 -18.02 -15.74
N HIS A 420 -14.46 -18.98 -16.62
CA HIS A 420 -13.66 -20.20 -16.77
C HIS A 420 -12.25 -19.90 -17.29
N SER A 421 -12.12 -19.07 -18.32
CA SER A 421 -10.82 -18.68 -18.88
C SER A 421 -9.98 -17.86 -17.88
N LEU A 422 -10.62 -17.02 -17.06
CA LEU A 422 -9.97 -16.34 -15.93
C LEU A 422 -9.48 -17.35 -14.88
N ALA A 423 -10.24 -18.40 -14.59
CA ALA A 423 -9.81 -19.46 -13.68
C ALA A 423 -8.56 -20.19 -14.20
N LEU A 424 -8.47 -20.44 -15.51
CA LEU A 424 -7.25 -20.97 -16.13
C LEU A 424 -6.06 -20.02 -15.97
N CYS A 425 -6.29 -18.71 -16.05
CA CYS A 425 -5.29 -17.67 -15.79
C CYS A 425 -4.95 -17.49 -14.30
N GLY A 426 -5.54 -18.31 -13.41
CA GLY A 426 -5.23 -18.35 -11.98
C GLY A 426 -6.00 -17.35 -11.12
N PHE A 427 -7.13 -16.83 -11.62
CA PHE A 427 -8.14 -16.11 -10.82
C PHE A 427 -9.13 -17.11 -10.24
N THR A 428 -9.04 -17.41 -8.95
CA THR A 428 -9.84 -18.47 -8.33
C THR A 428 -11.34 -18.18 -8.45
N LEU A 429 -12.14 -19.20 -8.81
CA LEU A 429 -13.60 -19.07 -8.79
C LEU A 429 -14.09 -18.71 -7.37
N CYS A 430 -14.94 -17.70 -7.26
CA CYS A 430 -15.42 -17.25 -5.96
C CYS A 430 -16.38 -18.26 -5.34
N LYS A 431 -16.08 -18.69 -4.11
CA LYS A 431 -16.91 -19.64 -3.35
C LYS A 431 -18.32 -19.11 -3.05
N GLY A 432 -18.47 -17.78 -2.99
CA GLY A 432 -19.76 -17.11 -2.83
C GLY A 432 -20.55 -16.94 -4.13
N ASN A 433 -20.04 -17.46 -5.25
CA ASN A 433 -20.63 -17.32 -6.59
C ASN A 433 -20.85 -15.86 -7.01
N ILE A 434 -19.94 -14.96 -6.61
CA ILE A 434 -19.92 -13.54 -6.98
C ILE A 434 -19.23 -13.36 -8.34
N MET A 435 -19.83 -13.93 -9.39
CA MET A 435 -19.24 -13.97 -10.73
C MET A 435 -20.28 -13.64 -11.79
N ALA A 436 -19.87 -13.01 -12.89
CA ALA A 436 -20.74 -12.59 -13.98
C ALA A 436 -21.51 -13.75 -14.65
N GLY A 437 -20.98 -14.97 -14.60
CA GLY A 437 -21.67 -16.18 -15.05
C GLY A 437 -22.87 -16.59 -14.18
N ASN A 438 -23.09 -15.94 -13.04
CA ASN A 438 -24.29 -16.06 -12.22
C ASN A 438 -25.41 -15.14 -12.79
N PRO A 439 -26.61 -15.66 -13.10
CA PRO A 439 -27.74 -14.86 -13.57
C PRO A 439 -28.10 -13.67 -12.67
N GLU A 440 -27.86 -13.76 -11.37
CA GLU A 440 -28.09 -12.66 -10.43
C GLU A 440 -27.09 -11.51 -10.59
N LEU A 441 -25.98 -11.71 -11.29
CA LEU A 441 -24.90 -10.74 -11.47
C LEU A 441 -24.71 -10.36 -12.94
N CYS A 442 -25.57 -10.86 -13.83
CA CYS A 442 -25.69 -10.41 -15.20
C CYS A 442 -27.00 -9.63 -15.34
N LEU A 443 -26.95 -8.34 -15.00
CA LEU A 443 -28.14 -7.52 -14.78
C LEU A 443 -28.13 -6.26 -15.63
N SER A 444 -29.33 -5.80 -15.98
CA SER A 444 -29.52 -4.46 -16.53
C SER A 444 -29.22 -3.39 -15.47
N ARG A 445 -28.90 -2.16 -15.88
CA ARG A 445 -28.69 -1.04 -14.94
C ARG A 445 -29.90 -0.82 -14.01
N ALA A 446 -31.13 -0.96 -14.52
CA ALA A 446 -32.35 -0.83 -13.72
C ALA A 446 -32.49 -1.95 -12.66
N GLU A 447 -32.03 -3.16 -12.96
CA GLU A 447 -31.99 -4.27 -12.00
C GLU A 447 -30.90 -4.05 -10.94
N TRP A 448 -29.70 -3.62 -11.33
CA TRP A 448 -28.64 -3.23 -10.40
C TRP A 448 -29.09 -2.12 -9.45
N ALA A 449 -29.72 -1.06 -9.98
CA ALA A 449 -30.22 0.05 -9.18
C ALA A 449 -31.26 -0.42 -8.14
N ARG A 450 -32.19 -1.30 -8.54
CA ARG A 450 -33.16 -1.91 -7.61
C ARG A 450 -32.47 -2.77 -6.55
N ARG A 451 -31.47 -3.56 -6.92
CA ARG A 451 -30.70 -4.41 -6.01
C ARG A 451 -29.95 -3.58 -4.96
N PHE A 452 -29.26 -2.52 -5.38
CA PHE A 452 -28.55 -1.64 -4.45
C PHE A 452 -29.50 -0.84 -3.56
N ALA A 453 -30.64 -0.39 -4.09
CA ALA A 453 -31.68 0.23 -3.27
C ALA A 453 -32.25 -0.74 -2.22
N ALA A 454 -32.41 -2.03 -2.55
CA ALA A 454 -32.81 -3.04 -1.58
C ALA A 454 -31.75 -3.22 -0.48
N PHE A 455 -30.47 -3.26 -0.84
CA PHE A 455 -29.38 -3.34 0.16
C PHE A 455 -29.44 -2.20 1.18
N ILE A 456 -29.77 -0.99 0.73
CA ILE A 456 -29.82 0.21 1.57
C ILE A 456 -31.10 0.28 2.42
N ARG A 457 -32.24 -0.16 1.86
CA ARG A 457 -33.54 -0.08 2.54
C ARG A 457 -33.81 -1.24 3.50
N GLU A 458 -33.43 -2.46 3.11
CA GLU A 458 -33.73 -3.69 3.82
C GLU A 458 -32.46 -4.19 4.50
N ALA A 459 -32.01 -3.52 5.55
CA ALA A 459 -30.69 -3.74 6.15
C ALA A 459 -30.53 -5.09 6.91
N THR A 460 -30.84 -6.21 6.27
CA THR A 460 -30.58 -7.57 6.76
C THR A 460 -29.06 -7.84 6.79
N PRO A 461 -28.59 -8.82 7.59
CA PRO A 461 -27.19 -9.24 7.59
C PRO A 461 -26.64 -9.56 6.19
N GLU A 462 -27.45 -10.18 5.33
CA GLU A 462 -27.09 -10.53 3.95
C GLU A 462 -26.92 -9.28 3.08
N ASN A 463 -27.80 -8.29 3.23
CA ASN A 463 -27.74 -7.04 2.49
C ASN A 463 -26.60 -6.12 2.94
N LEU A 464 -26.23 -6.16 4.24
CA LEU A 464 -25.05 -5.48 4.75
C LEU A 464 -23.75 -6.14 4.24
N LEU A 465 -23.72 -7.48 4.17
CA LEU A 465 -22.62 -8.20 3.52
C LEU A 465 -22.55 -7.87 2.02
N GLY A 466 -23.69 -7.81 1.34
CA GLY A 466 -23.77 -7.34 -0.04
C GLY A 466 -23.18 -5.94 -0.19
N SER A 467 -23.57 -5.01 0.68
CA SER A 467 -23.07 -3.63 0.66
C SER A 467 -21.55 -3.53 0.85
N SER A 468 -20.95 -4.38 1.70
CA SER A 468 -19.49 -4.39 1.90
C SER A 468 -18.71 -5.01 0.72
N ILE A 469 -19.38 -5.63 -0.24
CA ILE A 469 -18.77 -6.22 -1.44
C ILE A 469 -19.08 -5.36 -2.67
N TYR A 470 -20.36 -5.14 -2.96
CA TYR A 470 -20.83 -4.56 -4.22
C TYR A 470 -20.70 -3.04 -4.29
N PHE A 471 -20.59 -2.32 -3.17
CA PHE A 471 -20.42 -0.85 -3.22
C PHE A 471 -18.99 -0.42 -3.54
N ASP A 472 -18.04 -1.35 -3.51
CA ASP A 472 -16.74 -1.15 -4.13
C ASP A 472 -16.77 -1.61 -5.58
N LEU A 473 -17.55 -0.92 -6.43
CA LEU A 473 -17.72 -1.27 -7.84
C LEU A 473 -16.93 -0.37 -8.78
N ARG A 474 -16.31 -0.99 -9.80
CA ARG A 474 -15.74 -0.29 -10.95
C ARG A 474 -15.91 -1.10 -12.23
N VAL A 475 -15.74 -0.45 -13.37
CA VAL A 475 -15.64 -1.09 -14.67
C VAL A 475 -14.18 -1.48 -14.95
N VAL A 476 -13.99 -2.66 -15.54
CA VAL A 476 -12.69 -3.09 -16.10
C VAL A 476 -12.73 -3.11 -17.62
N TRP A 477 -13.89 -3.46 -18.21
CA TRP A 477 -14.09 -3.53 -19.65
C TRP A 477 -15.48 -3.01 -20.03
N GLY A 478 -15.60 -2.30 -21.14
CA GLY A 478 -16.86 -1.71 -21.60
C GLY A 478 -17.06 -0.26 -21.12
N ASP A 479 -18.29 0.24 -21.26
CA ASP A 479 -18.65 1.64 -20.96
C ASP A 479 -18.77 1.92 -19.45
N GLU A 480 -18.29 3.08 -19.00
CA GLU A 480 -18.26 3.44 -17.57
C GLU A 480 -19.54 4.16 -17.09
N GLN A 481 -20.30 4.78 -18.02
CA GLN A 481 -21.39 5.69 -17.69
C GLN A 481 -22.47 5.03 -16.84
N GLY A 482 -22.83 3.79 -17.15
CA GLY A 482 -23.83 3.05 -16.37
C GLY A 482 -23.39 2.79 -14.93
N CYS A 483 -22.10 2.50 -14.72
CA CYS A 483 -21.53 2.27 -13.39
C CYS A 483 -21.44 3.57 -12.58
N GLU A 484 -21.06 4.69 -13.20
CA GLU A 484 -21.05 6.00 -12.57
C GLU A 484 -22.44 6.40 -12.06
N GLN A 485 -23.49 6.17 -12.87
CA GLN A 485 -24.88 6.43 -12.45
C GLN A 485 -25.28 5.57 -11.25
N LEU A 486 -24.91 4.29 -11.22
CA LEU A 486 -25.16 3.42 -10.06
C LEU A 486 -24.43 3.91 -8.81
N ARG A 487 -23.16 4.32 -8.95
CA ARG A 487 -22.36 4.84 -7.83
C ARG A 487 -22.98 6.11 -7.25
N ARG A 488 -23.36 7.08 -8.10
CA ARG A 488 -24.06 8.30 -7.66
C ARG A 488 -25.38 7.96 -6.96
N GLY A 489 -26.16 7.04 -7.54
CA GLY A 489 -27.41 6.58 -6.92
C GLY A 489 -27.21 5.89 -5.57
N ILE A 490 -26.09 5.19 -5.33
CA ILE A 490 -25.73 4.67 -4.01
C ILE A 490 -25.44 5.82 -3.04
N LEU A 491 -24.59 6.78 -3.44
CA LEU A 491 -24.21 7.91 -2.58
C LEU A 491 -25.41 8.75 -2.16
N ASP A 492 -26.30 9.08 -3.11
CA ASP A 492 -27.52 9.85 -2.85
C ASP A 492 -28.43 9.16 -1.84
N GLN A 493 -28.55 7.83 -1.93
CA GLN A 493 -29.37 7.04 -1.01
C GLN A 493 -28.73 6.85 0.37
N VAL A 494 -27.39 6.83 0.46
CA VAL A 494 -26.68 6.64 1.74
C VAL A 494 -26.55 7.96 2.52
N ALA A 495 -26.40 9.10 1.85
CA ALA A 495 -26.10 10.39 2.48
C ALA A 495 -27.05 10.73 3.65
N ASP A 496 -28.36 10.58 3.44
CA ASP A 496 -29.38 10.91 4.46
C ASP A 496 -29.91 9.70 5.24
N ASN A 497 -29.47 8.48 4.90
CA ASN A 497 -29.96 7.25 5.54
C ASN A 497 -29.16 6.89 6.80
N ARG A 498 -29.43 7.62 7.89
CA ARG A 498 -28.77 7.42 9.19
C ARG A 498 -28.92 6.00 9.74
N LEU A 499 -30.06 5.35 9.50
CA LEU A 499 -30.29 3.97 9.94
C LEU A 499 -29.33 3.01 9.23
N PHE A 500 -29.24 3.08 7.90
CA PHE A 500 -28.32 2.27 7.13
C PHE A 500 -26.86 2.52 7.52
N GLN A 501 -26.47 3.80 7.70
CA GLN A 501 -25.12 4.15 8.16
C GLN A 501 -24.81 3.52 9.53
N ARG A 502 -25.75 3.58 10.49
CA ARG A 502 -25.61 2.93 11.80
C ARG A 502 -25.43 1.41 11.66
N MET A 503 -26.22 0.76 10.81
CA MET A 503 -26.15 -0.69 10.63
C MET A 503 -24.87 -1.14 9.90
N MET A 504 -24.39 -0.34 8.95
CA MET A 504 -23.06 -0.51 8.35
C MET A 504 -21.94 -0.34 9.39
N ALA A 505 -22.08 0.60 10.33
CA ALA A 505 -21.16 0.76 11.44
C ALA A 505 -21.16 -0.48 12.34
N GLU A 506 -22.34 -0.99 12.73
CA GLU A 506 -22.46 -2.24 13.51
C GLU A 506 -21.82 -3.43 12.79
N ASN A 507 -22.00 -3.53 11.47
CA ASN A 507 -21.36 -4.56 10.65
C ASN A 507 -19.83 -4.42 10.63
N ALA A 508 -19.30 -3.20 10.50
CA ALA A 508 -17.86 -2.92 10.53
C ALA A 508 -17.22 -3.29 11.88
N LEU A 509 -17.99 -3.31 12.98
CA LEU A 509 -17.54 -3.72 14.31
C LEU A 509 -17.52 -5.25 14.54
N ARG A 510 -18.05 -6.05 13.61
CA ARG A 510 -18.09 -7.53 13.73
C ARG A 510 -16.69 -8.14 13.65
N ASN A 511 -15.87 -7.65 12.73
CA ASN A 511 -14.50 -8.09 12.57
C ASN A 511 -13.59 -7.27 13.50
N ARG A 512 -13.45 -7.70 14.75
CA ARG A 512 -12.60 -7.00 15.72
C ARG A 512 -11.12 -7.34 15.50
N PRO A 513 -10.22 -6.35 15.47
CA PRO A 513 -8.80 -6.59 15.58
C PRO A 513 -8.49 -7.40 16.84
N PRO A 514 -7.73 -8.49 16.75
CA PRO A 514 -7.46 -9.41 17.86
C PRO A 514 -6.35 -8.86 18.75
N VAL A 515 -6.61 -7.68 19.31
CA VAL A 515 -5.75 -7.03 20.28
C VAL A 515 -6.46 -7.09 21.62
N GLY A 516 -5.82 -7.68 22.62
CA GLY A 516 -6.36 -7.75 23.97
C GLY A 516 -6.29 -6.40 24.69
N ARG A 517 -6.91 -6.33 25.87
CA ARG A 517 -6.67 -5.24 26.84
C ARG A 517 -5.22 -5.21 27.34
N PHE A 518 -4.47 -6.31 27.14
CA PHE A 518 -3.07 -6.51 27.53
C PHE A 518 -2.23 -7.05 26.36
N ARG A 519 -0.92 -7.22 26.59
CA ARG A 519 0.21 -7.52 25.67
C ARG A 519 0.05 -8.67 24.64
N GLU A 520 -1.09 -9.35 24.61
CA GLU A 520 -1.32 -10.56 23.82
C GLU A 520 -2.28 -10.30 22.67
N PHE A 521 -2.01 -10.96 21.55
CA PHE A 521 -3.01 -11.11 20.50
C PHE A 521 -4.13 -12.01 21.05
N VAL A 522 -5.39 -11.63 20.84
CA VAL A 522 -6.54 -12.47 21.19
C VAL A 522 -6.77 -13.44 20.04
N LEU A 523 -6.02 -14.55 20.05
CA LEU A 523 -6.02 -15.52 18.97
C LEU A 523 -7.02 -16.63 19.25
N ALA A 524 -7.91 -16.90 18.29
CA ALA A 524 -8.77 -18.06 18.35
C ALA A 524 -7.97 -19.33 17.99
N ARG A 525 -7.97 -20.34 18.87
CA ARG A 525 -7.46 -21.67 18.55
C ARG A 525 -8.52 -22.43 17.76
N LYS A 526 -8.19 -22.94 16.57
CA LYS A 526 -9.03 -23.89 15.85
C LYS A 526 -8.40 -25.27 15.96
N ASN A 527 -9.16 -26.26 16.45
CA ASN A 527 -8.87 -27.69 16.34
C ASN A 527 -7.42 -28.14 16.59
N GLY A 528 -6.77 -27.67 17.68
CA GLY A 528 -5.42 -28.13 18.05
C GLY A 528 -4.27 -27.51 17.23
N GLU A 529 -4.56 -26.59 16.31
CA GLU A 529 -3.54 -25.84 15.58
C GLU A 529 -2.96 -24.68 16.41
N LYS A 530 -1.76 -24.22 16.04
CA LYS A 530 -1.11 -23.04 16.64
C LYS A 530 -2.00 -21.81 16.50
N ALA A 531 -1.93 -20.93 17.49
CA ALA A 531 -2.71 -19.70 17.53
C ALA A 531 -2.27 -18.75 16.39
N THR A 532 -3.16 -18.45 15.45
CA THR A 532 -2.85 -17.65 14.25
C THR A 532 -3.79 -16.45 14.10
N LEU A 533 -3.26 -15.38 13.53
CA LEU A 533 -3.93 -14.11 13.21
C LEU A 533 -4.31 -14.07 11.73
N ASP A 534 -5.54 -13.70 11.39
CA ASP A 534 -5.93 -13.47 9.99
C ASP A 534 -5.67 -12.02 9.54
N LEU A 535 -4.60 -11.79 8.78
CA LEU A 535 -4.20 -10.45 8.34
C LEU A 535 -5.24 -9.78 7.42
N LYS A 536 -6.08 -10.57 6.72
CA LYS A 536 -7.12 -10.02 5.84
C LYS A 536 -8.35 -9.65 6.64
N VAL A 537 -9.00 -10.64 7.26
CA VAL A 537 -10.30 -10.46 7.92
C VAL A 537 -10.18 -9.65 9.20
N GLN A 538 -9.12 -9.86 9.97
CA GLN A 538 -8.93 -9.22 11.27
C GLN A 538 -7.98 -8.02 11.23
N GLY A 539 -7.15 -7.93 10.20
CA GLY A 539 -6.18 -6.83 10.01
C GLY A 539 -6.69 -5.73 9.08
N LEU A 540 -6.94 -6.06 7.82
CA LEU A 540 -7.27 -5.06 6.78
C LEU A 540 -8.75 -4.69 6.75
N THR A 541 -9.66 -5.67 6.89
CA THR A 541 -11.11 -5.43 6.79
C THR A 541 -11.63 -4.31 7.70
N PRO A 542 -11.17 -4.14 8.96
CA PRO A 542 -11.60 -3.00 9.79
C PRO A 542 -11.31 -1.62 9.17
N PHE A 543 -10.16 -1.46 8.51
CA PHE A 543 -9.81 -0.23 7.79
C PHE A 543 -10.68 -0.06 6.54
N VAL A 544 -10.84 -1.13 5.77
CA VAL A 544 -11.66 -1.13 4.54
C VAL A 544 -13.11 -0.76 4.86
N ASP A 545 -13.72 -1.40 5.86
CA ASP A 545 -15.12 -1.19 6.22
C ASP A 545 -15.32 0.20 6.84
N GLY A 546 -14.40 0.64 7.71
CA GLY A 546 -14.46 1.98 8.30
C GLY A 546 -14.29 3.09 7.26
N ALA A 547 -13.28 2.98 6.38
CA ALA A 547 -13.08 3.94 5.30
C ALA A 547 -14.28 3.96 4.34
N ARG A 548 -14.82 2.79 3.96
CA ARG A 548 -15.99 2.69 3.08
C ARG A 548 -17.20 3.39 3.68
N LEU A 549 -17.55 3.06 4.92
CA LEU A 549 -18.69 3.67 5.61
C LEU A 549 -18.55 5.19 5.65
N LEU A 550 -17.40 5.68 6.10
CA LEU A 550 -17.17 7.12 6.21
C LEU A 550 -17.19 7.81 4.84
N ALA A 551 -16.63 7.18 3.82
CA ALA A 551 -16.66 7.69 2.45
C ALA A 551 -18.09 7.78 1.90
N LEU A 552 -18.87 6.70 2.00
CA LEU A 552 -20.27 6.66 1.55
C LEU A 552 -21.13 7.70 2.28
N ALA A 553 -20.98 7.83 3.60
CA ALA A 553 -21.71 8.81 4.40
C ALA A 553 -21.38 10.28 4.06
N ASN A 554 -20.25 10.53 3.39
CA ASN A 554 -19.76 11.88 3.06
C ASN A 554 -19.65 12.13 1.54
N GLY A 555 -20.34 11.31 0.73
CA GLY A 555 -20.42 11.51 -0.71
C GLY A 555 -19.08 11.37 -1.43
N ILE A 556 -18.17 10.52 -0.93
CA ILE A 556 -16.87 10.25 -1.56
C ILE A 556 -17.02 9.10 -2.56
N GLU A 557 -16.70 9.36 -3.84
CA GLU A 557 -16.81 8.38 -4.93
C GLU A 557 -15.64 7.38 -4.98
N ALA A 558 -14.53 7.66 -4.29
CA ALA A 558 -13.35 6.79 -4.32
C ALA A 558 -13.65 5.39 -3.78
N ASN A 559 -13.11 4.36 -4.44
CA ASN A 559 -13.19 2.97 -3.98
C ASN A 559 -11.99 2.53 -3.13
N ASN A 560 -10.79 2.98 -3.51
CA ASN A 560 -9.55 2.56 -2.85
C ASN A 560 -9.52 3.04 -1.39
N THR A 561 -9.13 2.17 -0.46
CA THR A 561 -9.20 2.42 0.99
C THR A 561 -8.28 3.57 1.40
N GLN A 562 -7.06 3.63 0.87
CA GLN A 562 -6.12 4.72 1.18
C GLN A 562 -6.62 6.03 0.58
N GLU A 563 -7.11 6.01 -0.66
CA GLU A 563 -7.70 7.19 -1.28
C GLU A 563 -8.92 7.74 -0.53
N ARG A 564 -9.77 6.84 0.00
CA ARG A 564 -10.86 7.21 0.90
C ARG A 564 -10.33 7.92 2.13
N PHE A 565 -9.27 7.43 2.78
CA PHE A 565 -8.69 8.10 3.94
C PHE A 565 -8.16 9.50 3.60
N ARG A 566 -7.46 9.66 2.47
CA ARG A 566 -6.98 10.98 2.02
C ARG A 566 -8.12 11.96 1.83
N GLN A 567 -9.15 11.58 1.09
CA GLN A 567 -10.31 12.45 0.86
C GLN A 567 -11.11 12.72 2.14
N LEU A 568 -11.16 11.78 3.07
CA LEU A 568 -11.77 11.98 4.39
C LEU A 568 -10.98 12.97 5.25
N VAL A 569 -9.65 12.99 5.14
CA VAL A 569 -8.79 13.99 5.80
C VAL A 569 -8.95 15.36 5.14
N GLU A 570 -8.99 15.43 3.81
CA GLU A 570 -9.21 16.68 3.07
C GLU A 570 -10.57 17.31 3.39
N LYS A 571 -11.60 16.49 3.60
CA LYS A 571 -12.93 16.93 4.07
C LYS A 571 -13.02 17.13 5.59
N GLU A 572 -11.91 17.02 6.32
CA GLU A 572 -11.84 17.17 7.78
C GLU A 572 -12.75 16.20 8.58
N ILE A 573 -13.13 15.08 7.98
CA ILE A 573 -13.94 14.03 8.60
C ILE A 573 -13.11 13.14 9.53
N ILE A 574 -11.80 13.03 9.26
CA ILE A 574 -10.79 12.34 10.07
C ILE A 574 -9.65 13.32 10.33
N ASP A 575 -9.11 13.33 11.54
CA ASP A 575 -7.93 14.13 11.88
C ASP A 575 -6.72 13.69 11.03
N ARG A 576 -5.88 14.65 10.62
CA ARG A 576 -4.73 14.40 9.74
C ARG A 576 -3.75 13.36 10.31
N LEU A 577 -3.51 13.38 11.62
CA LEU A 577 -2.60 12.42 12.26
C LEU A 577 -3.22 11.03 12.31
N ASP A 578 -4.52 10.94 12.56
CA ASP A 578 -5.24 9.67 12.55
C ASP A 578 -5.30 9.07 11.14
N GLY A 579 -5.58 9.87 10.12
CA GLY A 579 -5.54 9.43 8.72
C GLY A 579 -4.17 8.89 8.31
N ALA A 580 -3.10 9.62 8.63
CA ALA A 580 -1.73 9.16 8.37
C ALA A 580 -1.40 7.84 9.10
N ALA A 581 -1.81 7.71 10.36
CA ALA A 581 -1.61 6.49 11.13
C ALA A 581 -2.41 5.30 10.58
N TYR A 582 -3.62 5.53 10.06
CA TYR A 582 -4.44 4.49 9.42
C TYR A 582 -3.82 4.02 8.10
N GLU A 583 -3.30 4.93 7.28
CA GLU A 583 -2.60 4.58 6.04
C GLU A 583 -1.32 3.78 6.32
N GLU A 584 -0.50 4.19 7.29
CA GLU A 584 0.74 3.47 7.66
C GLU A 584 0.43 2.07 8.21
N ALA A 585 -0.59 1.96 9.09
CA ALA A 585 -1.03 0.68 9.64
C ALA A 585 -1.57 -0.27 8.55
N TYR A 586 -2.41 0.25 7.64
CA TYR A 586 -2.95 -0.51 6.52
C TYR A 586 -1.81 -1.03 5.62
N HIS A 587 -0.87 -0.15 5.27
CA HIS A 587 0.30 -0.48 4.46
C HIS A 587 1.13 -1.59 5.10
N PHE A 588 1.42 -1.50 6.40
CA PHE A 588 2.24 -2.49 7.11
C PHE A 588 1.56 -3.87 7.14
N ILE A 589 0.27 -3.93 7.45
CA ILE A 589 -0.49 -5.20 7.47
C ILE A 589 -0.53 -5.83 6.07
N GLN A 590 -0.78 -5.02 5.04
CA GLN A 590 -0.81 -5.49 3.66
C GLN A 590 0.56 -5.99 3.20
N GLN A 591 1.65 -5.30 3.57
CA GLN A 591 3.01 -5.75 3.27
C GLN A 591 3.34 -7.07 3.96
N THR A 592 3.00 -7.20 5.25
CA THR A 592 3.19 -8.45 6.01
C THR A 592 2.42 -9.60 5.35
N ARG A 593 1.19 -9.36 4.92
CA ARG A 593 0.36 -10.33 4.20
C ARG A 593 1.00 -10.77 2.88
N MET A 594 1.59 -9.84 2.13
CA MET A 594 2.24 -10.16 0.84
C MET A 594 3.55 -10.93 1.04
N GLN A 595 4.34 -10.58 2.06
CA GLN A 595 5.54 -11.34 2.45
C GLN A 595 5.19 -12.77 2.89
N GLN A 596 4.11 -12.93 3.65
CA GLN A 596 3.59 -14.24 4.04
C GLN A 596 3.23 -15.09 2.80
N HIS A 597 2.55 -14.51 1.81
CA HIS A 597 2.22 -15.20 0.56
C HIS A 597 3.50 -15.60 -0.19
N GLN A 598 4.49 -14.72 -0.27
CA GLN A 598 5.76 -15.03 -0.93
C GLN A 598 6.50 -16.21 -0.26
N LEU A 599 6.52 -16.25 1.07
CA LEU A 599 7.10 -17.38 1.80
C LEU A 599 6.34 -18.68 1.49
N GLN A 600 5.00 -18.64 1.48
CA GLN A 600 4.17 -19.79 1.11
C GLN A 600 4.48 -20.26 -0.33
N THR A 601 4.65 -19.34 -1.28
CA THR A 601 5.05 -19.68 -2.65
C THR A 601 6.40 -20.41 -2.67
N ARG A 602 7.42 -19.86 -2.01
CA ARG A 602 8.78 -20.42 -1.98
C ARG A 602 8.82 -21.81 -1.33
N GLU A 603 7.98 -22.04 -0.33
CA GLU A 603 7.85 -23.30 0.39
C GLU A 603 6.83 -24.26 -0.25
N ASN A 604 6.21 -23.90 -1.38
CA ASN A 604 5.12 -24.65 -2.03
C ASN A 604 3.94 -24.95 -1.10
N LEU A 605 3.64 -24.04 -0.16
CA LEU A 605 2.51 -24.11 0.75
C LEU A 605 1.26 -23.46 0.14
N PRO A 606 0.05 -23.91 0.52
CA PRO A 606 -1.18 -23.25 0.12
C PRO A 606 -1.25 -21.84 0.70
N TYR A 607 -1.80 -20.91 -0.08
CA TYR A 607 -1.93 -19.53 0.37
C TYR A 607 -2.90 -19.41 1.54
N SER A 608 -2.46 -18.66 2.54
CA SER A 608 -3.26 -18.35 3.72
C SER A 608 -2.99 -16.92 4.15
N ASN A 609 -4.06 -16.21 4.55
CA ASN A 609 -3.93 -14.89 5.18
C ASN A 609 -3.58 -15.01 6.67
N ARG A 610 -3.40 -16.23 7.18
CA ARG A 610 -3.06 -16.48 8.57
C ARG A 610 -1.55 -16.46 8.79
N VAL A 611 -1.14 -15.74 9.83
CA VAL A 611 0.24 -15.67 10.31
C VAL A 611 0.30 -16.11 11.76
N ASP A 612 1.37 -16.80 12.14
CA ASP A 612 1.74 -17.03 13.52
C ASP A 612 2.50 -15.78 14.02
N PRO A 613 1.97 -14.97 14.94
CA PRO A 613 2.68 -13.78 15.40
C PRO A 613 4.00 -14.08 16.11
N ASP A 614 4.22 -15.31 16.57
CA ASP A 614 5.48 -15.74 17.17
C ASP A 614 6.55 -16.10 16.11
N SER A 615 6.17 -16.29 14.84
CA SER A 615 7.13 -16.47 13.74
C SER A 615 7.67 -15.15 13.19
N LEU A 616 7.03 -14.03 13.51
CA LEU A 616 7.51 -12.69 13.19
C LEU A 616 8.65 -12.29 14.13
N ASN A 617 9.59 -11.49 13.64
CA ASN A 617 10.57 -10.88 14.53
C ASN A 617 9.86 -9.93 15.53
N HIS A 618 10.47 -9.67 16.68
CA HIS A 618 9.85 -8.89 17.76
C HIS A 618 9.40 -7.48 17.33
N LEU A 619 10.12 -6.85 16.40
CA LEU A 619 9.78 -5.52 15.91
C LEU A 619 8.54 -5.59 15.03
N ASP A 620 8.52 -6.48 14.04
CA ASP A 620 7.36 -6.64 13.14
C ASP A 620 6.12 -7.05 13.93
N ARG A 621 6.28 -7.90 14.93
CA ARG A 621 5.20 -8.25 15.87
C ARG A 621 4.67 -7.01 16.62
N ARG A 622 5.56 -6.11 17.05
CA ARG A 622 5.19 -4.86 17.73
C ARG A 622 4.48 -3.90 16.77
N ILE A 623 5.01 -3.70 15.56
CA ILE A 623 4.41 -2.82 14.55
C ILE A 623 3.06 -3.36 14.11
N LEU A 624 2.94 -4.68 13.92
CA LEU A 624 1.68 -5.34 13.61
C LEU A 624 0.63 -5.08 14.71
N ARG A 625 1.03 -5.25 15.97
CA ARG A 625 0.15 -4.98 17.12
C ARG A 625 -0.30 -3.52 17.16
N GLU A 626 0.61 -2.59 16.93
CA GLU A 626 0.27 -1.15 16.90
C GLU A 626 -0.63 -0.81 15.71
N SER A 627 -0.40 -1.42 14.55
CA SER A 627 -1.25 -1.29 13.37
C SER A 627 -2.68 -1.79 13.65
N LEU A 628 -2.82 -2.92 14.35
CA LEU A 628 -4.14 -3.42 14.76
C LEU A 628 -4.81 -2.52 15.83
N ARG A 629 -4.05 -1.80 16.66
CA ARG A 629 -4.61 -0.78 17.56
C ARG A 629 -5.17 0.41 16.79
N GLN A 630 -4.54 0.79 15.68
CA GLN A 630 -5.08 1.84 14.81
C GLN A 630 -6.42 1.41 14.20
N ALA A 631 -6.58 0.14 13.82
CA ALA A 631 -7.89 -0.40 13.42
C ALA A 631 -8.92 -0.33 14.57
N GLN A 632 -8.51 -0.64 15.80
CA GLN A 632 -9.37 -0.55 16.97
C GLN A 632 -9.76 0.91 17.27
N ARG A 633 -8.85 1.86 17.09
CA ARG A 633 -9.12 3.30 17.23
C ARG A 633 -10.13 3.78 16.19
N LEU A 634 -9.98 3.36 14.93
CA LEU A 634 -10.96 3.64 13.87
C LEU A 634 -12.35 3.08 14.24
N GLN A 635 -12.43 1.80 14.64
CA GLN A 635 -13.70 1.21 15.11
C GLN A 635 -14.30 1.96 16.31
N SER A 636 -13.47 2.38 17.27
CA SER A 636 -13.92 3.15 18.43
C SER A 636 -14.48 4.52 18.01
N SER A 637 -13.88 5.16 17.01
CA SER A 637 -14.40 6.40 16.41
C SER A 637 -15.77 6.17 15.78
N LEU A 638 -15.98 5.05 15.07
CA LEU A 638 -17.29 4.69 14.52
C LEU A 638 -18.34 4.48 15.62
N THR A 639 -17.99 3.78 16.71
CA THR A 639 -18.87 3.58 17.87
C THR A 639 -19.35 4.91 18.44
N LEU A 640 -18.44 5.87 18.65
CA LEU A 640 -18.79 7.20 19.15
C LEU A 640 -19.66 7.97 18.15
N ARG A 641 -19.29 7.96 16.86
CA ARG A 641 -19.96 8.72 15.80
C ARG A 641 -21.40 8.25 15.55
N TYR A 642 -21.63 6.94 15.60
CA TYR A 642 -22.92 6.32 15.30
C TYR A 642 -23.70 5.85 16.54
N GLN A 643 -23.20 6.16 17.74
CA GLN A 643 -23.85 5.89 19.03
C GLN A 643 -24.15 4.39 19.25
N LEU A 644 -23.14 3.54 19.03
CA LEU A 644 -23.25 2.07 19.10
C LEU A 644 -22.90 1.48 20.48
#